data_AF-A0A6M4PPJ1-F1
#
_entry.id   AF-A0A6M4PPJ1-F1
#
_cell.length_a   1.000
_cell.length_b   1.000
_cell.length_c   1.000
_cell.angle_alpha   90.00
_cell.angle_beta   90.00
_cell.angle_gamma   90.00
#
_symmetry.space_group_name_H-M   'P 1'
#
loop_
_entity.id
_entity.type
_entity.pdbx_description
1 polymer ?
#
loop_
_entity_poly.entity_id
_entity_poly.type
_entity_poly.pdbx_seq_one_letter_code
_entity_poly.pdbx_strand_id
1 'polypeptide(L)'
;MGAELVRGQNHPLPHVRLEIRIAAGVPVLTGLTLGDEHGTVHGRQWVAHAGAPALPGVEVPRQVAAGHRLAVDLDALPEAVHRVDVFLALPAGTAGHLGFGAVPAPHTAVSGPDGTELACYTLTGLDTETAVIALELYRRQGAWKVRAMGQGYASGLPALLADRGLTDAEDLATAIQEAAARTLPGTASVPPTDAGPRTASASAPRTSPTPPPASAWRPATASQPAPASPPATASESSASGPPKPPRPYHPQTPGEDGGPDPHQPGGPVDYTHPRRTRGLPPSPEAPSVADGQPARPVAGDAVGWSMENRLYNQVWGMFEDLARTTAAYRSAVDFADSRLEKELDQALADPRTRLGTAGDAAREAAHARRTQLAGQARAAFDRDLAQLIAEAEVVEPALPPACARWDSPVWHAYRVPAEPPMALRLGDLHLPESAPLRIPLLVRLPLERGLWIDSGPSGAGAAHLTDPAELRNLAMSVAVALAARLLAVHPAGEFTVRVLDPAGAGTHALLPLTRTGVLAAPPATGAAGVAQTLEGLTRRVDLVQMAVRGGAAESLPADVDSAQQLLIVNDFPHGFDDRSVTRLRYLADEGPAVGVHLLLIADRAETTAYGPLLDPLWRSLLRLTPLPDDHLADPWIGHAWTYEPSLTPAVDRTLHEVLTEVARVRAKQW
;
A
#
# COMPACT_ATOMS: atom_id res chain seq x y z
N MET A 1 7.37 8.21 -10.19
CA MET A 1 6.44 7.19 -9.68
C MET A 1 7.29 5.94 -9.50
N GLY A 2 7.21 5.27 -8.36
CA GLY A 2 7.92 4.01 -8.17
C GLY A 2 7.34 2.92 -9.08
N ALA A 3 8.10 1.86 -9.33
CA ALA A 3 7.55 0.68 -9.99
C ALA A 3 6.73 -0.15 -8.99
N GLU A 4 5.41 -0.22 -9.18
CA GLU A 4 4.61 -1.21 -8.46
C GLU A 4 5.02 -2.61 -8.92
N LEU A 5 5.25 -3.50 -7.96
CA LEU A 5 5.76 -4.85 -8.16
C LEU A 5 4.68 -5.87 -7.81
N VAL A 6 4.45 -6.84 -8.70
CA VAL A 6 3.71 -8.07 -8.35
C VAL A 6 4.64 -9.13 -7.77
N ARG A 7 4.07 -10.12 -7.06
CA ARG A 7 4.84 -11.18 -6.40
C ARG A 7 5.78 -11.91 -7.39
N GLY A 8 7.08 -11.95 -7.06
CA GLY A 8 8.14 -12.52 -7.89
C GLY A 8 8.81 -11.54 -8.86
N GLN A 9 8.24 -10.35 -9.10
CA GLN A 9 8.82 -9.32 -9.96
C GLN A 9 10.11 -8.74 -9.36
N ASN A 10 11.04 -8.33 -10.23
CA ASN A 10 12.36 -7.83 -9.85
C ASN A 10 12.57 -6.44 -10.46
N HIS A 11 13.09 -5.48 -9.68
CA HIS A 11 13.36 -4.11 -10.13
C HIS A 11 14.81 -3.69 -9.78
N PRO A 12 15.54 -3.00 -10.67
CA PRO A 12 16.87 -2.49 -10.37
C PRO A 12 16.85 -1.41 -9.28
N LEU A 13 17.90 -1.35 -8.46
CA LEU A 13 18.09 -0.29 -7.48
C LEU A 13 19.20 0.65 -7.97
N PRO A 14 18.88 1.89 -8.43
CA PRO A 14 19.87 2.86 -8.88
C PRO A 14 20.64 3.54 -7.72
N HIS A 15 20.25 3.27 -6.47
CA HIS A 15 20.84 3.85 -5.27
C HIS A 15 21.22 2.75 -4.29
N VAL A 16 22.36 2.94 -3.63
CA VAL A 16 22.87 2.05 -2.57
C VAL A 16 22.27 2.41 -1.21
N ARG A 17 21.92 3.68 -1.01
CA ARG A 17 21.17 4.16 0.15
C ARG A 17 19.69 4.18 -0.15
N LEU A 18 18.91 3.56 0.73
CA LEU A 18 17.49 3.31 0.56
C LEU A 18 16.76 3.52 1.89
N GLU A 19 15.54 4.04 1.79
CA GLU A 19 14.55 4.00 2.86
C GLU A 19 13.46 2.99 2.47
N ILE A 20 13.15 2.04 3.35
CA ILE A 20 12.02 1.12 3.18
C ILE A 20 10.93 1.55 4.16
N ARG A 21 9.83 2.08 3.61
CA ARG A 21 8.61 2.38 4.34
C ARG A 21 7.70 1.16 4.32
N ILE A 22 7.01 0.88 5.42
CA ILE A 22 6.03 -0.21 5.52
C ILE A 22 4.78 0.34 6.19
N ALA A 23 3.60 0.03 5.65
CA ALA A 23 2.31 0.26 6.27
C ALA A 23 1.55 -1.07 6.38
N ALA A 24 0.86 -1.32 7.48
CA ALA A 24 0.03 -2.49 7.71
C ALA A 24 -1.21 -2.08 8.52
N GLY A 25 -2.37 -2.70 8.27
CA GLY A 25 -3.61 -2.34 8.96
C GLY A 25 -3.68 -2.72 10.44
N VAL A 26 -2.63 -3.35 10.99
CA VAL A 26 -2.47 -3.69 12.41
C VAL A 26 -1.03 -3.44 12.86
N PRO A 27 -0.76 -3.32 14.18
CA PRO A 27 0.60 -3.24 14.68
C PRO A 27 1.40 -4.51 14.38
N VAL A 28 2.43 -4.39 13.54
CA VAL A 28 3.36 -5.48 13.19
C VAL A 28 4.74 -5.23 13.80
N LEU A 29 5.50 -6.31 13.98
CA LEU A 29 6.95 -6.22 14.16
C LEU A 29 7.64 -6.41 12.80
N THR A 30 8.81 -5.79 12.61
CA THR A 30 9.59 -5.86 11.38
C THR A 30 11.07 -6.13 11.69
N GLY A 31 11.78 -6.70 10.72
CA GLY A 31 13.23 -6.83 10.77
C GLY A 31 13.83 -7.13 9.41
N LEU A 32 15.15 -7.33 9.40
CA LEU A 32 15.95 -7.67 8.22
C LEU A 32 16.83 -8.88 8.54
N THR A 33 16.90 -9.86 7.65
CA THR A 33 17.94 -10.91 7.71
C THR A 33 18.96 -10.71 6.60
N LEU A 34 20.23 -10.58 6.97
CA LEU A 34 21.37 -10.50 6.05
C LEU A 34 21.80 -11.92 5.69
N GLY A 35 21.94 -12.23 4.40
CA GLY A 35 22.26 -13.57 3.91
C GLY A 35 23.40 -13.61 2.89
N ASP A 36 24.03 -14.78 2.76
CA ASP A 36 25.06 -15.07 1.74
C ASP A 36 24.46 -15.15 0.31
N GLU A 37 25.27 -15.57 -0.67
CA GLU A 37 24.80 -15.72 -2.07
C GLU A 37 23.65 -16.73 -2.22
N HIS A 38 23.59 -17.73 -1.33
CA HIS A 38 22.52 -18.73 -1.27
C HIS A 38 21.28 -18.24 -0.51
N GLY A 39 21.41 -17.23 0.36
CA GLY A 39 20.37 -16.73 1.27
C GLY A 39 20.47 -17.28 2.70
N THR A 40 21.59 -17.90 3.04
CA THR A 40 21.89 -18.45 4.36
C THR A 40 22.27 -17.35 5.34
N VAL A 41 21.64 -17.34 6.52
CA VAL A 41 21.92 -16.38 7.60
C VAL A 41 22.81 -17.06 8.64
N HIS A 42 24.08 -16.65 8.73
CA HIS A 42 25.11 -17.32 9.55
C HIS A 42 25.06 -17.00 11.06
N GLY A 43 23.85 -16.89 11.63
CA GLY A 43 23.60 -16.68 13.06
C GLY A 43 22.91 -15.35 13.39
N ARG A 44 22.34 -15.26 14.60
CA ARG A 44 21.55 -14.13 15.10
C ARG A 44 22.16 -12.73 14.93
N GLN A 45 23.49 -12.61 14.87
CA GLN A 45 24.22 -11.36 14.63
C GLN A 45 24.13 -10.84 13.17
N TRP A 46 23.48 -11.58 12.27
CA TRP A 46 23.11 -11.17 10.91
C TRP A 46 21.62 -10.78 10.80
N VAL A 47 20.90 -10.66 11.92
CA VAL A 47 19.47 -10.30 11.96
C VAL A 47 19.30 -8.95 12.65
N ALA A 48 18.79 -7.95 11.94
CA ALA A 48 18.41 -6.67 12.51
C ALA A 48 16.93 -6.72 12.93
N HIS A 49 16.64 -6.43 14.20
CA HIS A 49 15.30 -6.53 14.79
C HIS A 49 15.14 -5.60 15.99
N ALA A 50 13.93 -5.46 16.56
CA ALA A 50 13.66 -4.54 17.67
C ALA A 50 14.64 -4.62 18.88
N GLY A 51 15.23 -5.79 19.14
CA GLY A 51 16.23 -6.00 20.20
C GLY A 51 17.68 -5.68 19.78
N ALA A 52 18.03 -5.95 18.53
CA ALA A 52 19.31 -5.59 17.90
C ALA A 52 19.05 -4.78 16.61
N PRO A 53 18.66 -3.48 16.74
CA PRO A 53 18.04 -2.75 15.63
C PRO A 53 19.01 -2.16 14.61
N ALA A 54 20.31 -2.19 14.87
CA ALA A 54 21.33 -1.64 13.97
C ALA A 54 22.47 -2.65 13.76
N LEU A 55 22.78 -2.91 12.49
CA LEU A 55 23.94 -3.67 12.01
C LEU A 55 24.68 -2.82 10.96
N PRO A 56 25.91 -3.18 10.53
CA PRO A 56 26.58 -2.46 9.45
C PRO A 56 25.71 -2.40 8.19
N GLY A 57 25.37 -1.19 7.76
CA GLY A 57 24.52 -0.94 6.59
C GLY A 57 23.00 -1.08 6.79
N VAL A 58 22.48 -1.38 7.99
CA VAL A 58 21.01 -1.45 8.21
C VAL A 58 20.56 -0.95 9.59
N GLU A 59 19.43 -0.24 9.63
CA GLU A 59 18.72 0.17 10.85
C GLU A 59 17.21 -0.09 10.75
N VAL A 60 16.61 -0.65 11.80
CA VAL A 60 15.18 -1.00 11.89
C VAL A 60 14.51 -0.45 13.17
N PRO A 61 13.19 -0.22 13.18
CA PRO A 61 12.48 0.26 14.37
C PRO A 61 12.57 -0.69 15.59
N ARG A 62 12.59 -0.08 16.79
CA ARG A 62 12.52 -0.79 18.09
C ARG A 62 11.10 -1.12 18.55
N GLN A 63 10.08 -0.58 17.89
CA GLN A 63 8.69 -0.57 18.35
C GLN A 63 7.83 -1.50 17.50
N VAL A 64 6.70 -1.95 18.05
CA VAL A 64 5.59 -2.53 17.27
C VAL A 64 4.70 -1.38 16.80
N ALA A 65 4.41 -1.33 15.50
CA ALA A 65 3.62 -0.23 14.92
C ALA A 65 2.90 -0.67 13.64
N ALA A 66 1.85 0.06 13.27
CA ALA A 66 1.16 -0.07 11.98
C ALA A 66 1.97 0.55 10.82
N GLY A 67 2.94 1.43 11.13
CA GLY A 67 3.85 2.04 10.15
C GLY A 67 5.31 1.94 10.60
N HIS A 68 6.20 1.56 9.69
CA HIS A 68 7.64 1.43 9.92
C HIS A 68 8.46 2.17 8.87
N ARG A 69 9.68 2.54 9.26
CA ARG A 69 10.72 3.09 8.39
C ARG A 69 12.05 2.40 8.71
N LEU A 70 12.63 1.73 7.72
CA LEU A 70 13.91 1.04 7.83
C LEU A 70 14.92 1.77 6.94
N ALA A 71 16.16 1.94 7.42
CA ALA A 71 17.24 2.53 6.64
C ALA A 71 18.22 1.44 6.19
N VAL A 72 18.64 1.49 4.92
CA VAL A 72 19.56 0.52 4.33
C VAL A 72 20.64 1.27 3.52
N ASP A 73 21.91 1.04 3.83
CA ASP A 73 23.06 1.47 3.05
C ASP A 73 23.82 0.23 2.55
N LEU A 74 23.50 -0.17 1.33
CA LEU A 74 23.97 -1.40 0.68
C LEU A 74 25.49 -1.42 0.43
N ASP A 75 26.16 -0.27 0.45
CA ASP A 75 27.62 -0.16 0.35
C ASP A 75 28.31 -0.25 1.72
N ALA A 76 27.55 -0.15 2.83
CA ALA A 76 28.04 -0.33 4.20
C ALA A 76 27.76 -1.73 4.76
N LEU A 77 27.15 -2.62 3.96
CA LEU A 77 27.03 -4.05 4.25
C LEU A 77 28.40 -4.75 4.19
N PRO A 78 28.64 -5.79 5.02
CA PRO A 78 29.82 -6.65 4.86
C PRO A 78 29.84 -7.36 3.50
N GLU A 79 31.02 -7.52 2.87
CA GLU A 79 31.17 -8.09 1.52
C GLU A 79 30.55 -9.49 1.32
N ALA A 80 30.44 -10.28 2.40
CA ALA A 80 29.78 -11.59 2.37
C ALA A 80 28.25 -11.50 2.19
N VAL A 81 27.60 -10.37 2.52
CA VAL A 81 26.16 -10.17 2.37
C VAL A 81 25.80 -9.95 0.91
N HIS A 82 25.02 -10.87 0.35
CA HIS A 82 24.52 -10.81 -1.01
C HIS A 82 22.99 -10.68 -1.07
N ARG A 83 22.30 -10.90 0.05
CA ARG A 83 20.85 -10.78 0.20
C ARG A 83 20.46 -10.08 1.49
N VAL A 84 19.34 -9.36 1.45
CA VAL A 84 18.69 -8.72 2.60
C VAL A 84 17.18 -8.97 2.47
N ASP A 85 16.64 -9.89 3.27
CA ASP A 85 15.21 -10.16 3.31
C ASP A 85 14.53 -9.25 4.34
N VAL A 86 13.49 -8.53 3.92
CA VAL A 86 12.62 -7.72 4.78
C VAL A 86 11.47 -8.60 5.28
N PHE A 87 11.39 -8.83 6.59
CA PHE A 87 10.33 -9.64 7.18
C PHE A 87 9.38 -8.83 8.06
N LEU A 88 8.12 -9.27 8.08
CA LEU A 88 7.06 -8.83 8.97
C LEU A 88 6.55 -10.01 9.79
N ALA A 89 6.12 -9.77 11.03
CA ALA A 89 5.36 -10.75 11.80
C ALA A 89 4.34 -10.07 12.72
N LEU A 90 3.33 -10.84 13.13
CA LEU A 90 2.33 -10.40 14.09
C LEU A 90 2.86 -10.55 15.54
N PRO A 91 2.53 -9.64 16.46
CA PRO A 91 2.93 -9.76 17.86
C PRO A 91 2.32 -10.98 18.55
N ALA A 92 3.14 -11.69 19.32
CA ALA A 92 2.67 -12.80 20.15
C ALA A 92 1.76 -12.29 21.28
N GLY A 93 0.64 -12.99 21.52
CA GLY A 93 -0.29 -12.68 22.62
C GLY A 93 -1.44 -11.73 22.28
N THR A 94 -1.56 -11.26 21.04
CA THR A 94 -2.77 -10.57 20.57
C THR A 94 -3.99 -11.50 20.69
N ALA A 95 -5.15 -10.99 21.11
CA ALA A 95 -6.30 -11.82 21.48
C ALA A 95 -7.04 -12.43 20.27
N GLY A 96 -6.54 -13.57 19.80
CA GLY A 96 -7.11 -14.34 18.69
C GLY A 96 -6.03 -14.85 17.74
N HIS A 97 -6.30 -15.94 17.02
CA HIS A 97 -5.40 -16.48 15.99
C HIS A 97 -5.49 -15.63 14.70
N LEU A 98 -5.06 -14.37 14.79
CA LEU A 98 -4.94 -13.47 13.64
C LEU A 98 -3.80 -13.93 12.75
N GLY A 99 -4.10 -14.25 11.49
CA GLY A 99 -3.15 -14.36 10.38
C GLY A 99 -3.22 -13.11 9.50
N PHE A 100 -2.27 -12.96 8.57
CA PHE A 100 -2.18 -11.79 7.70
C PHE A 100 -3.36 -11.63 6.72
N GLY A 101 -4.14 -12.68 6.44
CA GLY A 101 -5.39 -12.57 5.66
C GLY A 101 -6.59 -12.05 6.46
N ALA A 102 -6.49 -11.95 7.79
CA ALA A 102 -7.53 -11.39 8.66
C ALA A 102 -7.37 -9.87 8.88
N VAL A 103 -6.42 -9.23 8.19
CA VAL A 103 -6.06 -7.81 8.35
C VAL A 103 -5.81 -7.15 6.98
N PRO A 104 -5.87 -5.81 6.86
CA PRO A 104 -5.50 -5.13 5.61
C PRO A 104 -4.08 -5.48 5.14
N ALA A 105 -3.96 -5.84 3.87
CA ALA A 105 -2.72 -6.31 3.25
C ALA A 105 -1.56 -5.32 3.47
N PRO A 106 -0.42 -5.74 4.07
CA PRO A 106 0.71 -4.84 4.26
C PRO A 106 1.25 -4.31 2.92
N HIS A 107 1.67 -3.05 2.91
CA HIS A 107 2.24 -2.36 1.76
C HIS A 107 3.66 -1.90 2.09
N THR A 108 4.61 -2.17 1.20
CA THR A 108 6.02 -1.76 1.31
C THR A 108 6.39 -0.80 0.18
N ALA A 109 7.20 0.20 0.47
CA ALA A 109 7.70 1.16 -0.52
C ALA A 109 9.20 1.44 -0.28
N VAL A 110 10.00 1.27 -1.32
CA VAL A 110 11.46 1.49 -1.34
C VAL A 110 11.75 2.81 -2.03
N SER A 111 12.37 3.75 -1.32
CA SER A 111 12.73 5.08 -1.81
C SER A 111 14.23 5.34 -1.79
N GLY A 112 14.71 6.22 -2.66
CA GLY A 112 16.05 6.79 -2.62
C GLY A 112 16.23 7.79 -1.45
N PRO A 113 17.47 8.27 -1.22
CA PRO A 113 17.81 9.17 -0.11
C PRO A 113 17.27 10.59 -0.29
N ASP A 114 16.76 10.91 -1.48
CA ASP A 114 16.05 12.13 -1.85
C ASP A 114 14.52 12.02 -1.64
N GLY A 115 14.03 10.84 -1.24
CA GLY A 115 12.61 10.52 -1.13
C GLY A 115 11.97 10.04 -2.43
N THR A 116 12.71 9.93 -3.54
CA THR A 116 12.18 9.39 -4.80
C THR A 116 11.84 7.92 -4.64
N GLU A 117 10.56 7.58 -4.72
CA GLU A 117 10.10 6.20 -4.68
C GLU A 117 10.58 5.42 -5.91
N LEU A 118 11.24 4.30 -5.67
CA LEU A 118 11.88 3.44 -6.68
C LEU A 118 11.00 2.24 -7.02
N ALA A 119 10.40 1.61 -5.99
CA ALA A 119 9.50 0.48 -6.14
C ALA A 119 8.55 0.36 -4.95
N CYS A 120 7.37 -0.22 -5.15
CA CYS A 120 6.39 -0.51 -4.10
C CYS A 120 5.75 -1.88 -4.30
N TYR A 121 5.22 -2.49 -3.24
CA TYR A 121 4.62 -3.83 -3.26
C TYR A 121 3.59 -4.01 -2.15
N THR A 122 2.36 -4.38 -2.53
CA THR A 122 1.27 -4.76 -1.62
C THR A 122 1.19 -6.29 -1.47
N LEU A 123 1.28 -6.77 -0.23
CA LEU A 123 1.37 -8.19 0.13
C LEU A 123 -0.01 -8.86 0.11
N THR A 124 -0.55 -9.07 -1.08
CA THR A 124 -1.79 -9.83 -1.31
C THR A 124 -1.56 -11.35 -1.29
N GLY A 125 -2.64 -12.12 -1.06
CA GLY A 125 -2.59 -13.59 -1.10
C GLY A 125 -1.99 -14.25 0.16
N LEU A 126 -2.19 -13.63 1.33
CA LEU A 126 -1.93 -14.20 2.65
C LEU A 126 -3.27 -14.59 3.31
N ASP A 127 -3.25 -15.61 4.16
CA ASP A 127 -4.40 -16.17 4.88
C ASP A 127 -4.01 -16.43 6.36
N THR A 128 -3.62 -17.66 6.70
CA THR A 128 -3.30 -18.08 8.07
C THR A 128 -1.89 -17.69 8.54
N GLU A 129 -1.08 -17.08 7.68
CA GLU A 129 0.32 -16.80 7.94
C GLU A 129 0.54 -15.70 8.99
N THR A 130 1.43 -15.94 9.95
CA THR A 130 1.71 -15.01 11.06
C THR A 130 3.09 -14.34 10.96
N ALA A 131 3.90 -14.75 9.99
CA ALA A 131 5.08 -14.05 9.51
C ALA A 131 5.17 -14.11 7.99
N VAL A 132 5.83 -13.13 7.36
CA VAL A 132 5.98 -13.04 5.90
C VAL A 132 7.29 -12.34 5.52
N ILE A 133 7.99 -12.85 4.51
CA ILE A 133 9.06 -12.11 3.81
C ILE A 133 8.39 -11.24 2.74
N ALA A 134 8.49 -9.92 2.92
CA ALA A 134 7.90 -8.91 2.06
C ALA A 134 8.72 -8.67 0.80
N LEU A 135 10.01 -8.36 0.98
CA LEU A 135 10.95 -7.98 -0.07
C LEU A 135 12.28 -8.72 0.12
N GLU A 136 12.92 -9.11 -0.98
CA GLU A 136 14.34 -9.53 -1.01
C GLU A 136 15.13 -8.45 -1.76
N LEU A 137 16.09 -7.80 -1.11
CA LEU A 137 17.14 -7.06 -1.83
C LEU A 137 18.27 -8.03 -2.12
N TYR A 138 18.67 -8.19 -3.38
CA TYR A 138 19.72 -9.15 -3.76
C TYR A 138 20.71 -8.56 -4.76
N ARG A 139 21.98 -8.98 -4.66
CA ARG A 139 23.05 -8.57 -5.55
C ARG A 139 23.22 -9.57 -6.69
N ARG A 140 23.26 -9.11 -7.94
CA ARG A 140 23.52 -9.96 -9.12
C ARG A 140 24.39 -9.20 -10.13
N GLN A 141 25.53 -9.79 -10.49
CA GLN A 141 26.52 -9.17 -11.39
C GLN A 141 26.96 -7.77 -10.90
N GLY A 142 27.26 -7.67 -9.60
CA GLY A 142 27.70 -6.43 -8.93
C GLY A 142 26.58 -5.45 -8.57
N ALA A 143 25.51 -5.39 -9.36
CA ALA A 143 24.37 -4.49 -9.14
C ALA A 143 23.33 -5.06 -8.15
N TRP A 144 22.68 -4.19 -7.39
CA TRP A 144 21.59 -4.53 -6.47
C TRP A 144 20.21 -4.43 -7.15
N LYS A 145 19.29 -5.29 -6.73
CA LYS A 145 17.89 -5.33 -7.19
C LYS A 145 16.98 -5.65 -6.02
N VAL A 146 15.73 -5.17 -6.06
CA VAL A 146 14.65 -5.60 -5.17
C VAL A 146 13.78 -6.64 -5.87
N ARG A 147 13.28 -7.63 -5.13
CA ARG A 147 12.23 -8.56 -5.53
C ARG A 147 11.06 -8.50 -4.54
N ALA A 148 9.83 -8.45 -5.05
CA ALA A 148 8.63 -8.67 -4.26
C ALA A 148 8.48 -10.16 -3.93
N MET A 149 8.39 -10.54 -2.65
CA MET A 149 8.46 -11.95 -2.22
C MET A 149 7.11 -12.53 -1.81
N GLY A 150 6.42 -11.88 -0.87
CA GLY A 150 5.11 -12.32 -0.35
C GLY A 150 5.12 -13.75 0.20
N GLN A 151 6.25 -14.23 0.71
CA GLN A 151 6.37 -15.61 1.20
C GLN A 151 5.95 -15.65 2.67
N GLY A 152 4.71 -16.05 2.92
CA GLY A 152 4.15 -16.22 4.26
C GLY A 152 4.53 -17.55 4.92
N TYR A 153 4.45 -17.58 6.25
CA TYR A 153 4.71 -18.74 7.11
C TYR A 153 3.59 -18.89 8.16
N ALA A 154 2.81 -19.97 8.07
CA ALA A 154 1.74 -20.31 9.02
C ALA A 154 2.28 -20.49 10.45
N SER A 155 3.38 -21.24 10.57
CA SER A 155 4.14 -21.43 11.82
C SER A 155 4.94 -20.19 12.27
N GLY A 156 4.73 -19.04 11.64
CA GLY A 156 5.23 -17.74 12.07
C GLY A 156 6.74 -17.56 11.98
N LEU A 157 7.23 -16.61 12.78
CA LEU A 157 8.61 -16.13 12.76
C LEU A 157 9.68 -17.23 12.99
N PRO A 158 9.49 -18.25 13.86
CA PRO A 158 10.46 -19.33 13.99
C PRO A 158 10.67 -20.10 12.68
N ALA A 159 9.61 -20.39 11.94
CA ALA A 159 9.72 -21.11 10.67
C ALA A 159 10.36 -20.25 9.57
N LEU A 160 10.09 -18.94 9.57
CA LEU A 160 10.75 -17.98 8.67
C LEU A 160 12.27 -17.95 8.92
N LEU A 161 12.69 -17.84 10.19
CA LEU A 161 14.11 -17.81 10.55
C LEU A 161 14.82 -19.15 10.28
N ALA A 162 14.12 -20.28 10.50
CA ALA A 162 14.65 -21.61 10.19
C ALA A 162 14.82 -21.85 8.67
N ASP A 163 13.88 -21.34 7.85
CA ASP A 163 13.96 -21.36 6.37
C ASP A 163 15.12 -20.50 5.83
N ARG A 164 15.58 -19.50 6.60
CA ARG A 164 16.83 -18.75 6.34
C ARG A 164 18.10 -19.44 6.89
N GLY A 165 17.98 -20.64 7.44
CA GLY A 165 19.12 -21.47 7.91
C GLY A 165 19.56 -21.25 9.36
N LEU A 166 18.81 -20.50 10.17
CA LEU A 166 19.14 -20.29 11.59
C LEU A 166 18.79 -21.53 12.43
N THR A 167 19.79 -22.11 13.09
CA THR A 167 19.60 -23.27 13.98
C THR A 167 19.00 -22.91 15.35
N ASP A 168 19.04 -21.63 15.71
CA ASP A 168 18.53 -21.03 16.94
C ASP A 168 17.24 -20.21 16.72
N ALA A 169 16.46 -20.57 15.70
CA ALA A 169 15.31 -19.82 15.21
C ALA A 169 14.19 -19.61 16.25
N GLU A 170 13.88 -20.60 17.10
CA GLU A 170 12.86 -20.47 18.16
C GLU A 170 13.30 -19.53 19.28
N ASP A 171 14.55 -19.65 19.75
CA ASP A 171 15.15 -18.73 20.73
C ASP A 171 15.15 -17.29 20.20
N LEU A 172 15.57 -17.10 18.94
CA LEU A 172 15.66 -15.77 18.34
C LEU A 172 14.28 -15.16 18.08
N ALA A 173 13.31 -15.94 17.58
CA ALA A 173 11.93 -15.48 17.42
C ALA A 173 11.32 -15.07 18.78
N THR A 174 11.59 -15.84 19.84
CA THR A 174 11.16 -15.51 21.21
C THR A 174 11.81 -14.21 21.69
N ALA A 175 13.13 -14.06 21.54
CA ALA A 175 13.84 -12.84 21.91
C ALA A 175 13.41 -11.59 21.10
N ILE A 176 13.02 -11.77 19.83
CA ILE A 176 12.41 -10.72 19.00
C ILE A 176 11.05 -10.30 19.59
N GLN A 177 10.16 -11.26 19.87
CA GLN A 177 8.84 -11.00 20.45
C GLN A 177 8.94 -10.37 21.85
N GLU A 178 9.87 -10.81 22.70
CA GLU A 178 10.12 -10.18 24.01
C GLU A 178 10.71 -8.76 23.91
N ALA A 179 11.56 -8.48 22.92
CA ALA A 179 12.07 -7.13 22.69
C ALA A 179 10.94 -6.18 22.24
N ALA A 180 10.07 -6.66 21.36
CA ALA A 180 8.85 -5.97 20.92
C ALA A 180 7.82 -5.78 22.06
N ALA A 181 7.63 -6.78 22.92
CA ALA A 181 6.76 -6.70 24.09
C ALA A 181 7.22 -5.63 25.09
N ARG A 182 8.54 -5.43 25.23
CA ARG A 182 9.13 -4.39 26.09
C ARG A 182 9.03 -2.97 25.52
N THR A 183 8.59 -2.79 24.28
CA THR A 183 8.37 -1.47 23.66
C THR A 183 6.90 -1.14 23.39
N LEU A 184 5.97 -2.04 23.75
CA LEU A 184 4.55 -1.74 23.92
C LEU A 184 4.32 -0.87 25.18
N PRO A 185 3.51 0.20 25.14
CA PRO A 185 3.18 1.01 26.32
C PRO A 185 2.28 0.24 27.31
N GLY A 186 2.89 -0.52 28.23
CA GLY A 186 2.19 -1.38 29.20
C GLY A 186 2.65 -1.17 30.65
N THR A 187 1.80 -0.53 31.45
CA THR A 187 1.73 -0.60 32.93
C THR A 187 3.02 -1.00 33.68
N ALA A 188 3.85 -0.01 34.03
CA ALA A 188 4.83 -0.22 35.09
C ALA A 188 4.10 -0.49 36.42
N SER A 189 4.24 -1.71 36.95
CA SER A 189 3.64 -2.06 38.24
C SER A 189 4.24 -1.21 39.35
N VAL A 190 3.40 -0.41 40.02
CA VAL A 190 3.81 0.37 41.19
C VAL A 190 4.18 -0.62 42.30
N PRO A 191 5.42 -0.59 42.83
CA PRO A 191 5.75 -1.43 43.98
C PRO A 191 4.91 -0.99 45.19
N PRO A 192 4.50 -1.91 46.08
CA PRO A 192 3.67 -1.55 47.23
C PRO A 192 4.43 -0.59 48.16
N THR A 193 4.09 0.70 48.08
CA THR A 193 4.67 1.76 48.91
C THR A 193 4.19 1.59 50.35
N ASP A 194 5.07 1.07 51.21
CA ASP A 194 4.78 0.85 52.62
C ASP A 194 4.47 2.17 53.35
N ALA A 195 3.42 2.17 54.18
CA ALA A 195 2.75 3.37 54.65
C ALA A 195 3.40 3.96 55.91
N GLY A 196 4.61 4.49 55.77
CA GLY A 196 5.36 5.14 56.86
C GLY A 196 5.16 6.66 56.96
N PRO A 197 4.38 7.19 57.93
CA PRO A 197 4.20 8.64 58.07
C PRO A 197 5.43 9.32 58.69
N ARG A 198 5.99 10.34 58.02
CA ARG A 198 6.99 11.25 58.60
C ARG A 198 6.71 12.71 58.21
N THR A 199 6.95 13.62 59.14
CA THR A 199 6.41 14.98 59.15
C THR A 199 7.44 16.07 58.92
N ALA A 200 7.04 17.14 58.22
CA ALA A 200 7.69 18.46 58.16
C ALA A 200 9.10 18.49 57.51
N SER A 201 9.66 19.65 57.13
CA SER A 201 9.18 21.04 57.25
C SER A 201 9.57 21.88 56.03
N ALA A 202 9.02 23.10 55.91
CA ALA A 202 9.21 23.98 54.75
C ALA A 202 10.28 25.07 54.99
N SER A 203 11.00 25.47 53.93
CA SER A 203 11.48 26.85 53.71
C SER A 203 12.11 27.03 52.31
N ALA A 204 12.02 28.25 51.79
CA ALA A 204 12.66 28.72 50.55
C ALA A 204 13.29 30.13 50.81
N PRO A 205 13.63 30.93 49.80
CA PRO A 205 14.84 30.81 48.96
C PRO A 205 15.81 32.01 49.15
N ARG A 206 17.00 31.99 48.51
CA ARG A 206 17.88 33.16 48.33
C ARG A 206 18.55 33.17 46.95
N THR A 207 19.11 34.32 46.56
CA THR A 207 19.31 34.75 45.16
C THR A 207 20.77 34.91 44.70
N SER A 208 20.93 35.08 43.37
CA SER A 208 22.16 35.37 42.60
C SER A 208 22.78 36.77 42.89
N PRO A 209 24.03 37.08 42.42
CA PRO A 209 24.24 37.63 41.06
C PRO A 209 25.60 37.30 40.36
N THR A 210 25.78 37.83 39.13
CA THR A 210 26.90 37.60 38.17
C THR A 210 27.84 38.82 38.03
N PRO A 211 29.08 38.66 37.52
CA PRO A 211 29.64 39.64 36.56
C PRO A 211 30.47 39.02 35.38
N PRO A 212 30.82 39.78 34.31
CA PRO A 212 31.28 39.23 33.01
C PRO A 212 32.71 39.73 32.54
N PRO A 213 33.01 40.15 31.28
CA PRO A 213 33.79 39.32 30.33
C PRO A 213 35.02 40.00 29.65
N ALA A 214 35.89 39.23 28.95
CA ALA A 214 36.77 39.73 27.86
C ALA A 214 37.39 38.61 26.97
N SER A 215 37.97 39.00 25.83
CA SER A 215 38.45 38.14 24.72
C SER A 215 39.97 38.17 24.46
N ALA A 216 40.49 37.17 23.72
CA ALA A 216 41.43 37.28 22.56
C ALA A 216 42.78 36.50 22.55
N TRP A 217 42.97 35.70 21.48
CA TRP A 217 44.22 35.42 20.72
C TRP A 217 45.35 34.51 21.28
N ARG A 218 46.31 34.18 20.40
CA ARG A 218 47.40 33.17 20.40
C ARG A 218 48.63 33.81 19.67
N PRO A 219 49.85 33.23 19.50
CA PRO A 219 50.40 31.90 19.88
C PRO A 219 51.87 31.90 20.42
N ALA A 220 52.51 30.71 20.55
CA ALA A 220 53.89 30.35 20.13
C ALA A 220 54.73 29.42 21.06
N THR A 221 55.49 28.53 20.39
CA THR A 221 56.72 27.73 20.68
C THR A 221 57.67 28.13 21.84
N ALA A 222 58.58 27.28 22.38
CA ALA A 222 58.91 25.84 22.20
C ALA A 222 59.91 25.37 23.30
N SER A 223 60.30 24.08 23.34
CA SER A 223 61.72 23.61 23.33
C SER A 223 61.88 22.07 23.38
N GLN A 224 62.98 21.54 22.84
CA GLN A 224 63.43 20.12 22.89
C GLN A 224 64.98 20.10 22.87
N PRO A 225 65.67 19.17 23.57
CA PRO A 225 66.48 18.12 22.88
C PRO A 225 66.62 16.80 23.71
N ALA A 226 67.33 15.71 23.32
CA ALA A 226 67.60 15.01 22.04
C ALA A 226 68.32 13.62 22.39
N PRO A 227 69.16 12.90 21.58
CA PRO A 227 68.99 11.43 21.42
C PRO A 227 70.25 10.52 21.53
N ALA A 228 70.11 9.19 21.32
CA ALA A 228 71.16 8.22 20.93
C ALA A 228 70.57 6.89 20.36
N SER A 229 71.33 6.07 19.61
CA SER A 229 70.82 4.94 18.76
C SER A 229 71.75 3.65 18.75
N PRO A 230 71.65 2.61 17.87
CA PRO A 230 72.11 1.21 18.14
C PRO A 230 73.47 0.83 17.44
N PRO A 231 73.71 -0.15 16.50
CA PRO A 231 72.89 -1.08 15.66
C PRO A 231 73.39 -2.56 15.44
N ALA A 232 72.65 -3.37 14.63
CA ALA A 232 73.15 -4.39 13.65
C ALA A 232 73.76 -5.77 14.12
N THR A 233 73.81 -6.92 13.38
CA THR A 233 73.30 -7.39 12.04
C THR A 233 73.46 -8.94 11.81
N ALA A 234 72.77 -9.50 10.78
CA ALA A 234 73.11 -10.69 9.92
C ALA A 234 73.00 -12.15 10.48
N SER A 235 72.80 -13.26 9.73
CA SER A 235 72.30 -13.56 8.34
C SER A 235 72.12 -15.10 8.09
N GLU A 236 71.31 -15.51 7.08
CA GLU A 236 71.30 -16.83 6.34
C GLU A 236 71.03 -18.18 7.11
N SER A 237 70.95 -19.37 6.47
CA SER A 237 69.91 -19.88 5.52
C SER A 237 69.81 -21.45 5.42
N SER A 238 68.68 -21.98 4.93
CA SER A 238 68.51 -23.23 4.10
C SER A 238 68.58 -24.71 4.63
N ALA A 239 67.53 -25.50 4.26
CA ALA A 239 67.52 -26.86 3.65
C ALA A 239 67.32 -28.22 4.42
N SER A 240 66.66 -29.17 3.71
CA SER A 240 66.47 -30.65 3.94
C SER A 240 65.47 -31.13 5.02
N GLY A 241 64.66 -32.22 4.88
CA GLY A 241 64.38 -33.17 3.76
C GLY A 241 63.31 -34.26 4.11
N PRO A 242 62.66 -34.97 3.15
CA PRO A 242 61.50 -35.90 3.37
C PRO A 242 61.79 -37.41 3.20
N PRO A 243 60.88 -38.37 3.56
CA PRO A 243 60.06 -39.07 2.54
C PRO A 243 58.67 -39.71 2.97
N LYS A 244 58.03 -40.39 1.99
CA LYS A 244 56.76 -41.19 1.93
C LYS A 244 56.97 -42.71 2.28
N PRO A 245 56.00 -43.66 2.09
CA PRO A 245 54.52 -43.76 2.30
C PRO A 245 54.15 -45.04 3.15
N PRO A 246 52.94 -45.71 3.10
CA PRO A 246 52.41 -46.50 1.95
C PRO A 246 50.84 -46.61 1.81
N ARG A 247 50.38 -47.46 0.88
CA ARG A 247 49.01 -48.04 0.66
C ARG A 247 49.14 -49.60 0.68
N PRO A 248 48.13 -50.42 0.32
CA PRO A 248 46.82 -50.71 0.94
C PRO A 248 46.63 -52.25 1.20
N TYR A 249 45.39 -52.70 1.48
CA TYR A 249 44.92 -54.13 1.48
C TYR A 249 45.51 -55.03 2.62
N HIS A 250 44.86 -56.10 3.13
CA HIS A 250 43.47 -56.64 3.02
C HIS A 250 43.15 -57.47 4.32
N PRO A 251 41.94 -58.03 4.55
CA PRO A 251 41.46 -58.42 5.89
C PRO A 251 41.65 -59.89 6.30
N GLN A 252 41.56 -60.17 7.60
CA GLN A 252 41.10 -61.46 8.18
C GLN A 252 40.25 -61.22 9.47
N THR A 253 39.23 -62.05 9.68
CA THR A 253 38.30 -62.09 10.85
C THR A 253 38.73 -63.20 11.84
N PRO A 254 38.27 -63.24 13.11
CA PRO A 254 36.86 -63.39 13.58
C PRO A 254 36.23 -62.04 14.04
N GLY A 255 34.93 -61.88 14.35
CA GLY A 255 33.95 -62.79 14.96
C GLY A 255 33.94 -62.58 16.49
N GLU A 256 32.83 -62.34 17.21
CA GLU A 256 31.36 -62.30 16.93
C GLU A 256 30.73 -61.39 18.03
N ASP A 257 29.52 -60.79 18.01
CA ASP A 257 28.34 -60.69 17.11
C ASP A 257 27.53 -59.40 17.45
N GLY A 258 26.47 -59.07 16.69
CA GLY A 258 25.20 -58.56 17.26
C GLY A 258 24.82 -57.08 17.11
N GLY A 259 24.06 -56.72 16.05
CA GLY A 259 23.26 -55.49 15.98
C GLY A 259 23.19 -54.82 14.58
N PRO A 260 22.00 -54.65 13.95
CA PRO A 260 21.89 -54.05 12.62
C PRO A 260 21.80 -52.52 12.62
N ASP A 261 22.68 -51.89 11.85
CA ASP A 261 22.81 -50.43 11.65
C ASP A 261 22.21 -50.01 10.28
N PRO A 262 21.67 -48.79 10.09
CA PRO A 262 21.06 -48.38 8.82
C PRO A 262 22.03 -47.66 7.86
N HIS A 263 21.65 -47.63 6.58
CA HIS A 263 22.24 -46.87 5.45
C HIS A 263 23.54 -47.38 4.78
N GLN A 264 23.38 -47.88 3.54
CA GLN A 264 24.25 -47.50 2.43
C GLN A 264 23.42 -47.08 1.20
N PRO A 265 23.97 -46.26 0.27
CA PRO A 265 23.24 -45.66 -0.84
C PRO A 265 23.52 -46.33 -2.20
N GLY A 266 22.74 -45.96 -3.24
CA GLY A 266 23.23 -45.98 -4.63
C GLY A 266 22.54 -46.92 -5.63
N GLY A 267 21.23 -46.77 -5.82
CA GLY A 267 20.51 -47.28 -7.01
C GLY A 267 19.69 -46.17 -7.67
N PRO A 268 19.46 -46.20 -9.00
CA PRO A 268 18.65 -45.17 -9.67
C PRO A 268 17.20 -45.24 -9.21
N VAL A 269 16.65 -44.10 -8.77
CA VAL A 269 15.30 -44.02 -8.20
C VAL A 269 14.26 -43.78 -9.29
N ASP A 270 13.30 -44.70 -9.40
CA ASP A 270 12.07 -44.56 -10.17
C ASP A 270 11.03 -43.78 -9.34
N TYR A 271 10.44 -42.72 -9.91
CA TYR A 271 9.49 -41.84 -9.23
C TYR A 271 8.03 -42.27 -9.44
N THR A 272 7.66 -43.44 -8.91
CA THR A 272 6.27 -43.93 -8.87
C THR A 272 5.80 -44.23 -7.44
N HIS A 273 5.38 -43.17 -6.72
CA HIS A 273 4.84 -43.30 -5.35
C HIS A 273 3.33 -43.64 -5.30
N PRO A 274 2.84 -44.35 -4.26
CA PRO A 274 1.47 -44.87 -4.22
C PRO A 274 0.44 -43.87 -3.71
N ARG A 275 -0.83 -44.08 -4.11
CA ARG A 275 -2.00 -43.35 -3.56
C ARG A 275 -2.09 -43.52 -2.04
N ARG A 276 -2.31 -42.42 -1.30
CA ARG A 276 -2.70 -42.45 0.11
C ARG A 276 -3.94 -41.61 0.36
N THR A 277 -5.07 -42.28 0.58
CA THR A 277 -6.37 -41.66 0.83
C THR A 277 -6.43 -41.03 2.22
N ARG A 278 -7.03 -39.83 2.35
CA ARG A 278 -7.51 -39.28 3.62
C ARG A 278 -8.80 -38.52 3.35
N GLY A 279 -9.88 -38.88 4.04
CA GLY A 279 -11.22 -38.34 3.76
C GLY A 279 -11.42 -36.93 4.34
N LEU A 280 -12.00 -36.06 3.53
CA LEU A 280 -12.73 -34.87 3.98
C LEU A 280 -14.18 -35.28 4.36
N PRO A 281 -14.88 -34.53 5.21
CA PRO A 281 -16.34 -34.65 5.29
C PRO A 281 -16.96 -34.26 3.92
N PRO A 282 -18.08 -34.86 3.50
CA PRO A 282 -18.72 -34.50 2.24
C PRO A 282 -19.31 -33.09 2.32
N SER A 283 -19.00 -32.25 1.32
CA SER A 283 -19.73 -31.01 1.07
C SER A 283 -21.20 -31.32 0.80
N PRO A 284 -22.14 -30.41 1.15
CA PRO A 284 -23.53 -30.54 0.71
C PRO A 284 -23.60 -30.55 -0.82
N GLU A 285 -24.45 -31.41 -1.36
CA GLU A 285 -24.54 -31.69 -2.78
C GLU A 285 -25.13 -30.48 -3.53
N ALA A 286 -24.34 -29.85 -4.40
CA ALA A 286 -24.83 -28.77 -5.25
C ALA A 286 -25.78 -29.36 -6.32
N PRO A 287 -26.93 -28.71 -6.63
CA PRO A 287 -27.85 -29.23 -7.63
C PRO A 287 -27.17 -29.28 -9.00
N SER A 288 -27.18 -30.46 -9.62
CA SER A 288 -26.51 -30.70 -10.90
C SER A 288 -27.09 -29.85 -12.02
N VAL A 289 -26.35 -28.83 -12.45
CA VAL A 289 -26.64 -28.08 -13.68
C VAL A 289 -26.46 -29.03 -14.88
N ALA A 290 -27.45 -29.05 -15.78
CA ALA A 290 -27.38 -29.89 -16.97
C ALA A 290 -26.31 -29.37 -17.95
N ASP A 291 -25.57 -30.31 -18.58
CA ASP A 291 -24.46 -29.99 -19.47
C ASP A 291 -24.83 -29.00 -20.59
N GLY A 292 -24.02 -27.95 -20.75
CA GLY A 292 -24.02 -27.09 -21.93
C GLY A 292 -24.68 -25.71 -21.80
N GLN A 293 -25.24 -25.34 -20.65
CA GLN A 293 -25.55 -23.92 -20.36
C GLN A 293 -24.42 -23.28 -19.53
N PRO A 294 -23.97 -22.05 -19.83
CA PRO A 294 -23.12 -21.31 -18.92
C PRO A 294 -23.87 -21.07 -17.61
N ALA A 295 -23.16 -21.16 -16.48
CA ALA A 295 -23.73 -20.82 -15.19
C ALA A 295 -24.24 -19.37 -15.24
N ARG A 296 -25.47 -19.13 -14.79
CA ARG A 296 -25.98 -17.76 -14.64
C ARG A 296 -25.16 -17.09 -13.54
N PRO A 297 -24.59 -15.89 -13.76
CA PRO A 297 -23.95 -15.16 -12.68
C PRO A 297 -24.97 -14.86 -11.58
N VAL A 298 -24.53 -15.01 -10.33
CA VAL A 298 -25.33 -14.78 -9.12
C VAL A 298 -24.55 -13.85 -8.22
N ALA A 299 -25.16 -12.74 -7.79
CA ALA A 299 -24.52 -11.78 -6.91
C ALA A 299 -24.19 -12.40 -5.53
N GLY A 300 -22.91 -12.66 -5.29
CA GLY A 300 -22.36 -12.97 -3.96
C GLY A 300 -22.76 -14.33 -3.39
N ASP A 301 -22.32 -15.42 -4.02
CA ASP A 301 -22.53 -16.81 -3.56
C ASP A 301 -21.57 -17.26 -2.44
N ALA A 302 -20.42 -16.61 -2.29
CA ALA A 302 -19.37 -16.97 -1.31
C ALA A 302 -19.87 -17.11 0.14
N VAL A 303 -19.62 -18.27 0.76
CA VAL A 303 -20.05 -18.60 2.13
C VAL A 303 -19.18 -17.88 3.17
N GLY A 304 -19.80 -17.29 4.19
CA GLY A 304 -19.12 -16.72 5.37
C GLY A 304 -18.89 -15.20 5.34
N TRP A 305 -19.04 -14.53 4.19
CA TRP A 305 -18.90 -13.07 4.08
C TRP A 305 -20.24 -12.33 4.16
N SER A 306 -20.23 -11.05 4.57
CA SER A 306 -21.40 -10.16 4.41
C SER A 306 -21.67 -9.86 2.93
N MET A 307 -22.92 -9.56 2.57
CA MET A 307 -23.29 -9.31 1.16
C MET A 307 -22.49 -8.15 0.56
N GLU A 308 -22.24 -7.08 1.32
CA GLU A 308 -21.41 -5.95 0.86
C GLU A 308 -19.95 -6.36 0.57
N ASN A 309 -19.32 -7.19 1.43
CA ASN A 309 -17.99 -7.74 1.15
C ASN A 309 -17.97 -8.58 -0.14
N ARG A 310 -19.01 -9.41 -0.37
CA ARG A 310 -19.12 -10.21 -1.59
C ARG A 310 -19.25 -9.34 -2.84
N LEU A 311 -20.14 -8.34 -2.82
CA LEU A 311 -20.35 -7.42 -3.93
C LEU A 311 -19.09 -6.60 -4.25
N TYR A 312 -18.40 -6.09 -3.22
CA TYR A 312 -17.13 -5.39 -3.40
C TYR A 312 -16.05 -6.31 -4.02
N ASN A 313 -15.93 -7.54 -3.51
CA ASN A 313 -14.95 -8.50 -4.03
C ASN A 313 -15.31 -9.00 -5.45
N GLN A 314 -16.60 -9.07 -5.81
CA GLN A 314 -17.04 -9.33 -7.20
C GLN A 314 -16.65 -8.19 -8.14
N VAL A 315 -16.92 -6.92 -7.76
CA VAL A 315 -16.52 -5.75 -8.54
C VAL A 315 -15.00 -5.69 -8.70
N TRP A 316 -14.24 -6.02 -7.66
CA TRP A 316 -12.77 -6.12 -7.73
C TRP A 316 -12.30 -7.24 -8.68
N GLY A 317 -12.96 -8.41 -8.67
CA GLY A 317 -12.69 -9.49 -9.62
C GLY A 317 -12.97 -9.07 -11.07
N MET A 318 -14.12 -8.45 -11.33
CA MET A 318 -14.48 -7.92 -12.65
C MET A 318 -13.48 -6.86 -13.15
N PHE A 319 -12.92 -6.05 -12.24
CA PHE A 319 -11.86 -5.08 -12.56
C PHE A 319 -10.56 -5.79 -12.99
N GLU A 320 -10.13 -6.80 -12.23
CA GLU A 320 -8.93 -7.59 -12.53
C GLU A 320 -9.07 -8.37 -13.84
N ASP A 321 -10.19 -9.06 -14.05
CA ASP A 321 -10.42 -9.87 -15.25
C ASP A 321 -10.56 -9.00 -16.51
N LEU A 322 -11.15 -7.80 -16.41
CA LEU A 322 -11.17 -6.84 -17.52
C LEU A 322 -9.78 -6.30 -17.86
N ALA A 323 -8.95 -6.00 -16.85
CA ALA A 323 -7.54 -5.62 -17.06
C ALA A 323 -6.76 -6.76 -17.76
N ARG A 324 -6.98 -7.99 -17.31
CA ARG A 324 -6.30 -9.21 -17.75
C ARG A 324 -6.69 -9.63 -19.18
N THR A 325 -7.97 -9.65 -19.53
CA THR A 325 -8.40 -9.97 -20.91
C THR A 325 -8.00 -8.85 -21.89
N THR A 326 -8.03 -7.57 -21.48
CA THR A 326 -7.51 -6.48 -22.32
C THR A 326 -6.00 -6.59 -22.53
N ALA A 327 -5.24 -6.99 -21.51
CA ALA A 327 -3.81 -7.27 -21.65
C ALA A 327 -3.53 -8.43 -22.62
N ALA A 328 -4.29 -9.52 -22.51
CA ALA A 328 -4.18 -10.66 -23.42
C ALA A 328 -4.54 -10.29 -24.88
N TYR A 329 -5.59 -9.49 -25.08
CA TYR A 329 -6.00 -8.96 -26.38
C TYR A 329 -4.90 -8.08 -27.01
N ARG A 330 -4.40 -7.07 -26.29
CA ARG A 330 -3.31 -6.19 -26.75
C ARG A 330 -2.07 -7.02 -27.13
N SER A 331 -1.61 -7.90 -26.24
CA SER A 331 -0.46 -8.80 -26.48
C SER A 331 -0.62 -9.68 -27.73
N ALA A 332 -1.85 -10.15 -28.02
CA ALA A 332 -2.12 -10.99 -29.18
C ALA A 332 -2.15 -10.19 -30.50
N VAL A 333 -2.57 -8.92 -30.47
CA VAL A 333 -2.45 -7.99 -31.60
C VAL A 333 -0.99 -7.63 -31.84
N ASP A 334 -0.24 -7.28 -30.79
CA ASP A 334 1.21 -6.98 -30.88
C ASP A 334 2.00 -8.17 -31.43
N PHE A 335 1.64 -9.40 -31.07
CA PHE A 335 2.20 -10.62 -31.66
C PHE A 335 1.86 -10.77 -33.15
N ALA A 336 0.62 -10.46 -33.56
CA ALA A 336 0.20 -10.51 -34.96
C ALA A 336 0.93 -9.48 -35.83
N ASP A 337 1.21 -8.28 -35.30
CA ASP A 337 1.98 -7.24 -35.96
C ASP A 337 3.49 -7.54 -35.98
N SER A 338 4.05 -7.97 -34.85
CA SER A 338 5.44 -8.49 -34.75
C SER A 338 5.69 -9.71 -35.65
N ARG A 339 4.64 -10.42 -36.05
CA ARG A 339 4.68 -11.52 -37.01
C ARG A 339 4.59 -11.00 -38.45
N LEU A 340 3.71 -10.04 -38.72
CA LEU A 340 3.60 -9.40 -40.04
C LEU A 340 4.94 -8.80 -40.46
N GLU A 341 5.58 -8.02 -39.61
CA GLU A 341 6.90 -7.41 -39.85
C GLU A 341 7.93 -8.46 -40.30
N LYS A 342 8.07 -9.56 -39.54
CA LYS A 342 9.01 -10.65 -39.85
C LYS A 342 8.68 -11.40 -41.14
N GLU A 343 7.40 -11.56 -41.47
CA GLU A 343 6.99 -12.20 -42.72
C GLU A 343 7.18 -11.27 -43.94
N LEU A 344 7.03 -9.95 -43.77
CA LEU A 344 7.36 -8.94 -44.79
C LEU A 344 8.87 -8.85 -45.02
N ASP A 345 9.70 -8.79 -43.96
CA ASP A 345 11.16 -8.80 -44.07
C ASP A 345 11.67 -10.04 -44.82
N GLN A 346 11.13 -11.22 -44.51
CA GLN A 346 11.45 -12.47 -45.21
C GLN A 346 11.05 -12.42 -46.69
N ALA A 347 9.87 -11.87 -47.02
CA ALA A 347 9.44 -11.68 -48.41
C ALA A 347 10.30 -10.65 -49.18
N LEU A 348 10.93 -9.71 -48.47
CA LEU A 348 11.86 -8.72 -49.05
C LEU A 348 13.32 -9.23 -49.12
N ALA A 349 13.69 -10.28 -48.40
CA ALA A 349 15.07 -10.70 -48.20
C ALA A 349 15.80 -11.18 -49.47
N ASP A 350 15.13 -11.91 -50.38
CA ASP A 350 15.71 -12.33 -51.67
C ASP A 350 15.45 -11.28 -52.77
N PRO A 351 16.49 -10.66 -53.35
CA PRO A 351 16.34 -9.73 -54.47
C PRO A 351 15.65 -10.32 -55.71
N ARG A 352 15.65 -11.65 -55.88
CA ARG A 352 15.02 -12.31 -57.06
C ARG A 352 13.51 -12.46 -56.96
N THR A 353 12.96 -12.55 -55.76
CA THR A 353 11.50 -12.74 -55.54
C THR A 353 10.80 -11.46 -55.09
N ARG A 354 11.55 -10.44 -54.65
CA ARG A 354 11.03 -9.14 -54.17
C ARG A 354 10.08 -8.44 -55.16
N LEU A 355 10.34 -8.56 -56.46
CA LEU A 355 9.57 -7.93 -57.55
C LEU A 355 8.94 -9.00 -58.45
N GLY A 356 7.66 -9.28 -58.24
CA GLY A 356 6.89 -10.24 -59.03
C GLY A 356 5.77 -10.88 -58.21
N THR A 357 4.86 -11.57 -58.91
CA THR A 357 3.61 -12.13 -58.35
C THR A 357 3.80 -13.04 -57.14
N ALA A 358 4.92 -13.76 -57.04
CA ALA A 358 5.25 -14.58 -55.88
C ALA A 358 5.54 -13.73 -54.62
N GLY A 359 6.23 -12.60 -54.77
CA GLY A 359 6.49 -11.64 -53.69
C GLY A 359 5.23 -10.87 -53.30
N ASP A 360 4.36 -10.54 -54.26
CA ASP A 360 3.05 -9.94 -54.00
C ASP A 360 2.15 -10.90 -53.20
N ALA A 361 2.00 -12.15 -53.66
CA ALA A 361 1.22 -13.17 -52.96
C ALA A 361 1.77 -13.50 -51.56
N ALA A 362 3.10 -13.46 -51.36
CA ALA A 362 3.71 -13.66 -50.04
C ALA A 362 3.35 -12.52 -49.07
N ARG A 363 3.37 -11.25 -49.54
CA ARG A 363 2.94 -10.09 -48.75
C ARG A 363 1.44 -10.13 -48.45
N GLU A 364 0.61 -10.45 -49.44
CA GLU A 364 -0.84 -10.60 -49.27
C GLU A 364 -1.17 -11.69 -48.25
N ALA A 365 -0.52 -12.85 -48.32
CA ALA A 365 -0.68 -13.93 -47.35
C ALA A 365 -0.23 -13.53 -45.93
N ALA A 366 0.81 -12.71 -45.78
CA ALA A 366 1.24 -12.18 -44.49
C ALA A 366 0.18 -11.23 -43.88
N HIS A 367 -0.34 -10.28 -44.67
CA HIS A 367 -1.42 -9.39 -44.24
C HIS A 367 -2.71 -10.17 -43.91
N ALA A 368 -3.05 -11.20 -44.69
CA ALA A 368 -4.18 -12.08 -44.39
C ALA A 368 -3.99 -12.83 -43.06
N ARG A 369 -2.79 -13.39 -42.79
CA ARG A 369 -2.49 -14.05 -41.51
C ARG A 369 -2.55 -13.09 -40.32
N ARG A 370 -2.01 -11.88 -40.44
CA ARG A 370 -2.14 -10.83 -39.40
C ARG A 370 -3.60 -10.53 -39.11
N THR A 371 -4.41 -10.36 -40.16
CA THR A 371 -5.84 -10.06 -40.07
C THR A 371 -6.62 -11.21 -39.41
N GLN A 372 -6.29 -12.46 -39.75
CA GLN A 372 -6.87 -13.64 -39.11
C GLN A 372 -6.52 -13.73 -37.62
N LEU A 373 -5.25 -13.51 -37.24
CA LEU A 373 -4.81 -13.55 -35.84
C LEU A 373 -5.45 -12.43 -35.00
N ALA A 374 -5.47 -11.20 -35.51
CA ALA A 374 -6.13 -10.07 -34.85
C ALA A 374 -7.65 -10.31 -34.71
N GLY A 375 -8.30 -10.88 -35.73
CA GLY A 375 -9.71 -11.27 -35.67
C GLY A 375 -9.99 -12.39 -34.66
N GLN A 376 -9.10 -13.36 -34.51
CA GLN A 376 -9.20 -14.41 -33.48
C GLN A 376 -9.00 -13.86 -32.07
N ALA A 377 -8.04 -12.95 -31.87
CA ALA A 377 -7.83 -12.25 -30.61
C ALA A 377 -9.07 -11.40 -30.24
N ARG A 378 -9.59 -10.62 -31.19
CA ARG A 378 -10.79 -9.81 -30.99
C ARG A 378 -12.01 -10.66 -30.64
N ALA A 379 -12.24 -11.75 -31.37
CA ALA A 379 -13.34 -12.66 -31.11
C ALA A 379 -13.20 -13.42 -29.78
N ALA A 380 -12.01 -13.49 -29.17
CA ALA A 380 -11.85 -13.97 -27.79
C ALA A 380 -12.23 -12.89 -26.78
N PHE A 381 -11.62 -11.71 -26.90
CA PHE A 381 -11.92 -10.53 -26.07
C PHE A 381 -13.42 -10.18 -26.03
N ASP A 382 -14.11 -10.22 -27.18
CA ASP A 382 -15.55 -9.95 -27.26
C ASP A 382 -16.42 -10.99 -26.52
N ARG A 383 -15.94 -12.21 -26.28
CA ARG A 383 -16.65 -13.20 -25.44
C ARG A 383 -16.44 -12.95 -23.96
N ASP A 384 -15.20 -12.70 -23.56
CA ASP A 384 -14.84 -12.40 -22.17
C ASP A 384 -15.56 -11.11 -21.72
N LEU A 385 -15.57 -10.08 -22.59
CA LEU A 385 -16.32 -8.84 -22.38
C LEU A 385 -17.84 -9.08 -22.29
N ALA A 386 -18.41 -9.98 -23.09
CA ALA A 386 -19.83 -10.32 -23.00
C ALA A 386 -20.19 -11.04 -21.68
N GLN A 387 -19.28 -11.86 -21.12
CA GLN A 387 -19.45 -12.43 -19.78
C GLN A 387 -19.42 -11.32 -18.72
N LEU A 388 -18.41 -10.45 -18.74
CA LEU A 388 -18.25 -9.36 -17.76
C LEU A 388 -19.41 -8.35 -17.79
N ILE A 389 -20.02 -8.12 -18.97
CA ILE A 389 -21.26 -7.34 -19.10
C ILE A 389 -22.44 -8.07 -18.43
N ALA A 390 -22.61 -9.37 -18.66
CA ALA A 390 -23.67 -10.15 -18.01
C ALA A 390 -23.50 -10.27 -16.48
N GLU A 391 -22.25 -10.23 -15.98
CA GLU A 391 -21.97 -10.09 -14.56
C GLU A 391 -22.33 -8.69 -14.03
N ALA A 392 -21.97 -7.62 -14.75
CA ALA A 392 -22.33 -6.25 -14.39
C ALA A 392 -23.85 -6.03 -14.32
N GLU A 393 -24.62 -6.60 -15.25
CA GLU A 393 -26.09 -6.57 -15.26
C GLU A 393 -26.73 -7.22 -14.02
N VAL A 394 -26.03 -8.16 -13.36
CA VAL A 394 -26.47 -8.79 -12.11
C VAL A 394 -25.94 -8.07 -10.86
N VAL A 395 -24.72 -7.51 -10.94
CA VAL A 395 -24.05 -6.87 -9.80
C VAL A 395 -24.55 -5.44 -9.55
N GLU A 396 -24.63 -4.58 -10.58
CA GLU A 396 -24.99 -3.16 -10.39
C GLU A 396 -26.36 -2.96 -9.72
N PRO A 397 -27.44 -3.70 -10.06
CA PRO A 397 -28.74 -3.57 -9.37
C PRO A 397 -28.73 -4.07 -7.92
N ALA A 398 -27.73 -4.87 -7.53
CA ALA A 398 -27.57 -5.40 -6.18
C ALA A 398 -26.71 -4.52 -5.26
N LEU A 399 -26.04 -3.49 -5.79
CA LEU A 399 -25.16 -2.62 -5.01
C LEU A 399 -25.94 -1.80 -3.96
N PRO A 400 -25.48 -1.73 -2.70
CA PRO A 400 -26.08 -0.86 -1.68
C PRO A 400 -25.85 0.62 -2.04
N PRO A 401 -26.59 1.57 -1.43
CA PRO A 401 -26.49 3.01 -1.75
C PRO A 401 -25.06 3.60 -1.72
N ALA A 402 -24.17 3.07 -0.89
CA ALA A 402 -22.77 3.51 -0.84
C ALA A 402 -21.97 3.13 -2.10
N CYS A 403 -22.32 2.02 -2.76
CA CYS A 403 -21.67 1.53 -3.97
C CYS A 403 -22.48 1.80 -5.25
N ALA A 404 -23.79 2.09 -5.15
CA ALA A 404 -24.67 2.30 -6.30
C ALA A 404 -24.52 3.67 -6.97
N ARG A 405 -24.81 3.72 -8.29
CA ARG A 405 -25.01 4.97 -9.03
C ARG A 405 -26.21 5.77 -8.49
N TRP A 406 -26.25 7.07 -8.76
CA TRP A 406 -27.37 7.94 -8.33
C TRP A 406 -28.68 7.68 -9.08
N ASP A 407 -28.61 7.14 -10.30
CA ASP A 407 -29.78 6.72 -11.09
C ASP A 407 -30.33 5.33 -10.69
N SER A 408 -29.72 4.66 -9.70
CA SER A 408 -30.19 3.36 -9.20
C SER A 408 -31.54 3.45 -8.47
N PRO A 409 -32.46 2.49 -8.67
CA PRO A 409 -33.74 2.45 -7.97
C PRO A 409 -33.60 2.34 -6.44
N VAL A 410 -32.42 1.93 -5.92
CA VAL A 410 -32.17 1.78 -4.47
C VAL A 410 -32.43 3.07 -3.68
N TRP A 411 -32.26 4.25 -4.31
CA TRP A 411 -32.50 5.54 -3.66
C TRP A 411 -33.97 5.92 -3.52
N HIS A 412 -34.88 5.35 -4.33
CA HIS A 412 -36.29 5.74 -4.34
C HIS A 412 -37.03 5.36 -3.04
N ALA A 413 -36.50 4.41 -2.28
CA ALA A 413 -37.00 3.99 -0.97
C ALA A 413 -36.04 4.35 0.18
N TYR A 414 -35.11 5.29 -0.05
CA TYR A 414 -33.98 5.60 0.83
C TYR A 414 -34.37 5.79 2.30
N ARG A 415 -33.53 5.25 3.18
CA ARG A 415 -33.52 5.46 4.64
C ARG A 415 -32.07 5.63 5.08
N VAL A 416 -31.85 6.45 6.10
CA VAL A 416 -30.53 6.54 6.75
C VAL A 416 -30.19 5.15 7.34
N PRO A 417 -29.00 4.60 7.07
CA PRO A 417 -28.61 3.29 7.57
C PRO A 417 -28.31 3.31 9.08
N ALA A 418 -28.27 2.12 9.69
CA ALA A 418 -27.98 1.93 11.11
C ALA A 418 -26.50 1.57 11.38
N GLU A 419 -25.74 1.24 10.33
CA GLU A 419 -24.32 0.87 10.37
C GLU A 419 -23.58 1.71 9.31
N PRO A 420 -22.29 2.06 9.51
CA PRO A 420 -21.48 2.73 8.49
C PRO A 420 -21.16 1.77 7.32
N PRO A 421 -20.95 2.30 6.10
CA PRO A 421 -20.67 1.45 4.94
C PRO A 421 -19.22 1.00 4.93
N MET A 422 -18.98 -0.16 4.32
CA MET A 422 -17.65 -0.73 4.16
C MET A 422 -16.89 -0.11 2.97
N ALA A 423 -17.62 0.34 1.94
CA ALA A 423 -17.03 0.94 0.74
C ALA A 423 -17.89 2.04 0.10
N LEU A 424 -17.26 2.91 -0.70
CA LEU A 424 -17.87 4.06 -1.36
C LEU A 424 -17.53 4.07 -2.86
N ARG A 425 -18.53 4.27 -3.73
CA ARG A 425 -18.33 4.56 -5.16
C ARG A 425 -17.91 6.02 -5.36
N LEU A 426 -16.74 6.23 -5.96
CA LEU A 426 -16.27 7.56 -6.37
C LEU A 426 -16.73 7.91 -7.80
N GLY A 427 -16.62 6.94 -8.70
CA GLY A 427 -16.93 7.06 -10.12
C GLY A 427 -17.03 5.69 -10.78
N ASP A 428 -16.94 5.69 -12.10
CA ASP A 428 -16.89 4.50 -12.96
C ASP A 428 -15.56 4.49 -13.74
N LEU A 429 -15.05 3.30 -14.07
CA LEU A 429 -13.85 3.08 -14.87
C LEU A 429 -14.21 2.35 -16.17
N HIS A 430 -13.51 2.65 -17.26
CA HIS A 430 -13.50 1.81 -18.46
C HIS A 430 -12.16 1.89 -19.21
N LEU A 431 -11.96 0.95 -20.13
CA LEU A 431 -10.89 1.01 -21.13
C LEU A 431 -11.47 1.40 -22.51
N PRO A 432 -10.63 1.89 -23.45
CA PRO A 432 -11.10 2.22 -24.80
C PRO A 432 -11.70 1.03 -25.56
N GLU A 433 -11.14 -0.17 -25.39
CA GLU A 433 -11.58 -1.40 -26.08
C GLU A 433 -12.93 -1.93 -25.58
N SER A 434 -13.28 -1.62 -24.33
CA SER A 434 -14.44 -2.14 -23.58
C SER A 434 -15.45 -1.07 -23.21
N ALA A 435 -15.48 0.08 -23.91
CA ALA A 435 -16.27 1.25 -23.56
C ALA A 435 -17.76 1.02 -23.14
N PRO A 436 -18.53 0.03 -23.65
CA PRO A 436 -19.87 -0.26 -23.15
C PRO A 436 -19.94 -0.74 -21.69
N LEU A 437 -18.86 -1.32 -21.16
CA LEU A 437 -18.76 -1.80 -19.79
C LEU A 437 -18.17 -0.71 -18.88
N ARG A 438 -18.86 -0.45 -17.77
CA ARG A 438 -18.43 0.45 -16.69
C ARG A 438 -18.17 -0.37 -15.42
N ILE A 439 -16.97 -0.26 -14.86
CA ILE A 439 -16.59 -0.90 -13.60
C ILE A 439 -16.65 0.14 -12.47
N PRO A 440 -17.40 -0.07 -11.38
CA PRO A 440 -17.46 0.89 -10.28
C PRO A 440 -16.08 1.11 -9.61
N LEU A 441 -15.61 2.36 -9.51
CA LEU A 441 -14.45 2.71 -8.68
C LEU A 441 -14.89 2.74 -7.21
N LEU A 442 -14.71 1.62 -6.51
CA LEU A 442 -14.99 1.49 -5.09
C LEU A 442 -13.73 1.68 -4.24
N VAL A 443 -13.81 2.51 -3.20
CA VAL A 443 -12.77 2.63 -2.16
C VAL A 443 -13.32 2.16 -0.82
N ARG A 444 -12.46 1.54 0.01
CA ARG A 444 -12.83 1.17 1.39
C ARG A 444 -13.02 2.41 2.27
N LEU A 445 -13.83 2.27 3.31
CA LEU A 445 -14.01 3.27 4.38
C LEU A 445 -13.46 2.74 5.72
N PRO A 446 -12.94 3.61 6.61
CA PRO A 446 -12.72 5.06 6.43
C PRO A 446 -11.69 5.36 5.33
N LEU A 447 -11.71 6.59 4.79
CA LEU A 447 -10.81 6.98 3.68
C LEU A 447 -9.36 7.07 4.17
N GLU A 448 -8.52 6.08 3.83
CA GLU A 448 -7.08 6.09 4.15
C GLU A 448 -6.31 7.25 3.52
N ARG A 449 -6.81 7.76 2.38
CA ARG A 449 -6.27 8.93 1.69
C ARG A 449 -7.38 9.93 1.44
N GLY A 450 -7.09 11.20 1.64
CA GLY A 450 -7.97 12.27 1.17
C GLY A 450 -8.07 12.29 -0.36
N LEU A 451 -9.04 13.04 -0.87
CA LEU A 451 -9.33 13.16 -2.30
C LEU A 451 -8.82 14.51 -2.83
N TRP A 452 -8.29 14.49 -4.06
CA TRP A 452 -8.03 15.68 -4.86
C TRP A 452 -8.96 15.69 -6.05
N ILE A 453 -9.73 16.75 -6.27
CA ILE A 453 -10.50 16.96 -7.49
C ILE A 453 -9.84 18.07 -8.29
N ASP A 454 -9.34 17.73 -9.47
CA ASP A 454 -8.62 18.68 -10.31
C ASP A 454 -9.57 19.74 -10.86
N SER A 455 -9.28 21.01 -10.61
CA SER A 455 -10.07 22.14 -11.15
C SER A 455 -9.30 22.98 -12.16
N GLY A 456 -8.07 22.56 -12.48
CA GLY A 456 -7.27 23.06 -13.61
C GLY A 456 -7.48 22.25 -14.89
N PRO A 457 -7.02 22.74 -16.04
CA PRO A 457 -7.13 22.04 -17.32
C PRO A 457 -6.33 20.74 -17.29
N SER A 458 -7.00 19.60 -17.50
CA SER A 458 -6.33 18.30 -17.58
C SER A 458 -5.46 18.15 -18.84
N GLY A 459 -4.54 17.18 -18.81
CA GLY A 459 -3.63 16.88 -19.92
C GLY A 459 -4.29 16.18 -21.11
N ALA A 460 -5.46 15.54 -20.92
CA ALA A 460 -6.24 14.97 -22.00
C ALA A 460 -6.98 16.07 -22.79
N GLY A 461 -6.89 16.01 -24.13
CA GLY A 461 -7.25 17.13 -25.02
C GLY A 461 -8.71 17.61 -25.01
N ALA A 462 -9.61 16.94 -24.28
CA ALA A 462 -10.98 17.41 -24.06
C ALA A 462 -11.02 18.67 -23.18
N ALA A 463 -10.17 18.75 -22.14
CA ALA A 463 -10.21 19.84 -21.16
C ALA A 463 -9.77 21.21 -21.72
N HIS A 464 -9.04 21.25 -22.84
CA HIS A 464 -8.61 22.48 -23.51
C HIS A 464 -9.74 23.25 -24.22
N LEU A 465 -10.96 22.69 -24.27
CA LEU A 465 -12.14 23.34 -24.89
C LEU A 465 -13.19 23.82 -23.89
N THR A 466 -13.01 23.54 -22.59
CA THR A 466 -13.95 23.91 -21.51
C THR A 466 -13.55 25.24 -20.87
N ASP A 467 -14.52 26.07 -20.47
CA ASP A 467 -14.26 27.28 -19.69
C ASP A 467 -13.66 26.90 -18.31
N PRO A 468 -12.51 27.46 -17.87
CA PRO A 468 -11.98 27.25 -16.53
C PRO A 468 -12.98 27.53 -15.39
N ALA A 469 -13.94 28.43 -15.59
CA ALA A 469 -15.03 28.65 -14.64
C ALA A 469 -16.06 27.50 -14.63
N GLU A 470 -16.39 26.92 -15.79
CA GLU A 470 -17.24 25.73 -15.90
C GLU A 470 -16.55 24.51 -15.27
N LEU A 471 -15.25 24.34 -15.51
CA LEU A 471 -14.45 23.24 -14.95
C LEU A 471 -14.38 23.29 -13.42
N ARG A 472 -14.18 24.48 -12.82
CA ARG A 472 -14.24 24.69 -11.36
C ARG A 472 -15.64 24.41 -10.79
N ASN A 473 -16.72 24.76 -11.50
CA ASN A 473 -18.09 24.43 -11.12
C ASN A 473 -18.38 22.92 -11.18
N LEU A 474 -17.87 22.21 -12.20
CA LEU A 474 -17.99 20.75 -12.29
C LEU A 474 -17.20 20.05 -11.18
N ALA A 475 -15.98 20.50 -10.86
CA ALA A 475 -15.17 19.95 -9.78
C ALA A 475 -15.87 20.09 -8.41
N MET A 476 -16.48 21.25 -8.13
CA MET A 476 -17.32 21.44 -6.96
C MET A 476 -18.62 20.61 -6.99
N SER A 477 -19.16 20.32 -8.17
CA SER A 477 -20.33 19.44 -8.32
C SER A 477 -20.00 17.98 -7.97
N VAL A 478 -18.80 17.49 -8.35
CA VAL A 478 -18.30 16.17 -7.92
C VAL A 478 -18.06 16.16 -6.40
N ALA A 479 -17.45 17.21 -5.84
CA ALA A 479 -17.25 17.33 -4.39
C ALA A 479 -18.59 17.23 -3.61
N VAL A 480 -19.62 17.93 -4.09
CA VAL A 480 -20.96 17.93 -3.50
C VAL A 480 -21.66 16.58 -3.66
N ALA A 481 -21.53 15.91 -4.81
CA ALA A 481 -22.09 14.56 -5.01
C ALA A 481 -21.45 13.52 -4.07
N LEU A 482 -20.13 13.55 -3.91
CA LEU A 482 -19.41 12.65 -2.99
C LEU A 482 -19.75 12.94 -1.52
N ALA A 483 -19.78 14.21 -1.12
CA ALA A 483 -20.15 14.61 0.23
C ALA A 483 -21.62 14.27 0.58
N ALA A 484 -22.53 14.43 -0.39
CA ALA A 484 -23.92 14.04 -0.23
C ALA A 484 -24.10 12.51 -0.13
N ARG A 485 -23.36 11.73 -0.94
CA ARG A 485 -23.33 10.27 -0.79
C ARG A 485 -22.85 9.90 0.61
N LEU A 486 -21.68 10.40 1.04
CA LEU A 486 -21.11 10.15 2.37
C LEU A 486 -22.08 10.48 3.53
N LEU A 487 -22.76 11.63 3.48
CA LEU A 487 -23.79 12.03 4.46
C LEU A 487 -25.03 11.12 4.45
N ALA A 488 -25.37 10.54 3.29
CA ALA A 488 -26.53 9.67 3.15
C ALA A 488 -26.25 8.22 3.58
N VAL A 489 -24.99 7.77 3.54
CA VAL A 489 -24.65 6.35 3.73
C VAL A 489 -24.05 6.02 5.10
N HIS A 490 -23.82 7.02 5.95
CA HIS A 490 -23.48 6.80 7.36
C HIS A 490 -24.71 6.94 8.26
N PRO A 491 -24.68 6.37 9.49
CA PRO A 491 -25.71 6.62 10.49
C PRO A 491 -25.83 8.11 10.83
N ALA A 492 -27.06 8.54 11.14
CA ALA A 492 -27.30 9.94 11.48
C ALA A 492 -26.48 10.34 12.72
N GLY A 493 -25.78 11.45 12.63
CA GLY A 493 -24.89 11.96 13.69
C GLY A 493 -23.45 11.42 13.64
N GLU A 494 -23.18 10.29 12.98
CA GLU A 494 -21.82 9.69 12.94
C GLU A 494 -20.91 10.27 11.85
N PHE A 495 -21.47 10.97 10.86
CA PHE A 495 -20.71 11.63 9.81
C PHE A 495 -21.14 13.09 9.62
N THR A 496 -20.17 13.96 9.39
CA THR A 496 -20.35 15.41 9.25
C THR A 496 -19.56 15.96 8.08
N VAL A 497 -20.01 17.10 7.54
CA VAL A 497 -19.29 17.85 6.50
C VAL A 497 -19.05 19.28 6.97
N ARG A 498 -17.81 19.75 6.81
CA ARG A 498 -17.38 21.14 6.91
C ARG A 498 -16.85 21.59 5.55
N VAL A 499 -16.96 22.89 5.26
CA VAL A 499 -16.55 23.46 3.98
C VAL A 499 -15.71 24.72 4.21
N LEU A 500 -14.57 24.81 3.56
CA LEU A 500 -13.82 26.06 3.37
C LEU A 500 -14.13 26.56 1.95
N ASP A 501 -14.60 27.79 1.83
CA ASP A 501 -14.89 28.44 0.54
C ASP A 501 -14.46 29.92 0.63
N PRO A 502 -13.14 30.21 0.58
CA PRO A 502 -12.60 31.48 1.07
C PRO A 502 -13.10 32.70 0.30
N ALA A 503 -13.22 32.60 -1.03
CA ALA A 503 -13.83 33.62 -1.89
C ALA A 503 -15.36 33.48 -2.05
N GLY A 504 -15.97 32.42 -1.53
CA GLY A 504 -17.40 32.12 -1.74
C GLY A 504 -17.74 31.59 -3.13
N ALA A 505 -16.74 31.21 -3.94
CA ALA A 505 -16.93 30.76 -5.33
C ALA A 505 -17.76 29.48 -5.45
N GLY A 506 -17.69 28.60 -4.44
CA GLY A 506 -18.45 27.35 -4.37
C GLY A 506 -19.94 27.52 -4.04
N THR A 507 -20.37 28.72 -3.62
CA THR A 507 -21.74 28.99 -3.09
C THR A 507 -22.87 28.39 -3.92
N HIS A 508 -22.81 28.45 -5.26
CA HIS A 508 -23.87 27.91 -6.12
C HIS A 508 -23.89 26.37 -6.15
N ALA A 509 -22.72 25.73 -6.26
CA ALA A 509 -22.61 24.27 -6.22
C ALA A 509 -23.01 23.72 -4.83
N LEU A 510 -22.72 24.45 -3.76
CA LEU A 510 -23.03 24.10 -2.36
C LEU A 510 -24.54 24.22 -2.00
N LEU A 511 -25.41 24.67 -2.92
CA LEU A 511 -26.83 24.84 -2.66
C LEU A 511 -27.58 23.57 -2.17
N PRO A 512 -27.31 22.34 -2.65
CA PRO A 512 -27.98 21.14 -2.15
C PRO A 512 -27.70 20.87 -0.66
N LEU A 513 -26.46 21.10 -0.21
CA LEU A 513 -26.03 20.86 1.17
C LEU A 513 -26.44 22.01 2.11
N THR A 514 -26.35 23.25 1.64
CA THR A 514 -26.68 24.44 2.45
C THR A 514 -28.18 24.64 2.62
N ARG A 515 -29.00 24.43 1.56
CA ARG A 515 -30.48 24.58 1.65
C ARG A 515 -31.16 23.51 2.48
N THR A 516 -30.59 22.31 2.57
CA THR A 516 -31.13 21.20 3.39
C THR A 516 -30.65 21.25 4.84
N GLY A 517 -29.64 22.05 5.16
CA GLY A 517 -29.11 22.17 6.53
C GLY A 517 -28.29 20.97 7.02
N VAL A 518 -27.78 20.12 6.11
CA VAL A 518 -27.00 18.92 6.47
C VAL A 518 -25.56 19.22 6.93
N LEU A 519 -25.02 20.41 6.62
CA LEU A 519 -23.68 20.83 7.05
C LEU A 519 -23.62 21.06 8.57
N ALA A 520 -22.49 20.74 9.20
CA ALA A 520 -22.31 20.97 10.64
C ALA A 520 -22.14 22.46 11.02
N ALA A 521 -21.81 23.30 10.04
CA ALA A 521 -21.66 24.75 10.14
C ALA A 521 -21.87 25.37 8.74
N PRO A 522 -22.17 26.68 8.61
CA PRO A 522 -22.09 27.36 7.32
C PRO A 522 -20.65 27.28 6.75
N PRO A 523 -20.48 27.33 5.41
CA PRO A 523 -19.15 27.38 4.79
C PRO A 523 -18.28 28.50 5.34
N ALA A 524 -17.02 28.20 5.62
CA ALA A 524 -16.06 29.13 6.18
C ALA A 524 -15.47 30.04 5.08
N THR A 525 -15.90 31.31 5.08
CA THR A 525 -15.48 32.35 4.14
C THR A 525 -14.33 33.19 4.69
N GLY A 526 -13.39 33.57 3.83
CA GLY A 526 -12.22 34.39 4.17
C GLY A 526 -11.19 33.71 5.07
N ALA A 527 -9.97 34.26 5.09
CA ALA A 527 -8.82 33.68 5.80
C ALA A 527 -9.07 33.47 7.32
N ALA A 528 -9.88 34.32 7.96
CA ALA A 528 -10.22 34.15 9.38
C ALA A 528 -11.10 32.90 9.63
N GLY A 529 -12.08 32.64 8.77
CA GLY A 529 -12.94 31.45 8.86
C GLY A 529 -12.15 30.17 8.55
N VAL A 530 -11.26 30.23 7.56
CA VAL A 530 -10.28 29.16 7.23
C VAL A 530 -9.43 28.85 8.46
N ALA A 531 -8.73 29.84 9.01
CA ALA A 531 -7.83 29.66 10.14
C ALA A 531 -8.55 29.11 11.38
N GLN A 532 -9.75 29.61 11.69
CA GLN A 532 -10.57 29.13 12.82
C GLN A 532 -11.03 27.67 12.63
N THR A 533 -11.48 27.30 11.42
CA THR A 533 -11.98 25.95 11.14
C THR A 533 -10.84 24.93 11.17
N LEU A 534 -9.69 25.27 10.59
CA LEU A 534 -8.50 24.44 10.65
C LEU A 534 -7.96 24.32 12.09
N GLU A 535 -7.97 25.40 12.88
CA GLU A 535 -7.55 25.37 14.29
C GLU A 535 -8.44 24.44 15.14
N GLY A 536 -9.76 24.49 14.94
CA GLY A 536 -10.71 23.59 15.60
C GLY A 536 -10.52 22.11 15.20
N LEU A 537 -10.25 21.84 13.92
CA LEU A 537 -9.98 20.49 13.44
C LEU A 537 -8.63 19.94 13.91
N THR A 538 -7.55 20.76 13.90
CA THR A 538 -6.26 20.35 14.49
C THR A 538 -6.44 20.01 15.97
N ARG A 539 -7.11 20.87 16.76
CA ARG A 539 -7.41 20.58 18.18
C ARG A 539 -8.23 19.29 18.36
N ARG A 540 -9.19 18.99 17.47
CA ARG A 540 -9.91 17.71 17.49
C ARG A 540 -8.96 16.54 17.26
N VAL A 541 -8.10 16.61 16.24
CA VAL A 541 -7.15 15.54 15.91
C VAL A 541 -6.19 15.30 17.08
N ASP A 542 -5.58 16.35 17.64
CA ASP A 542 -4.70 16.28 18.81
C ASP A 542 -5.37 15.55 19.98
N LEU A 543 -6.59 15.99 20.36
CA LEU A 543 -7.31 15.45 21.51
C LEU A 543 -7.77 14.00 21.30
N VAL A 544 -8.27 13.65 20.11
CA VAL A 544 -8.69 12.27 19.80
C VAL A 544 -7.47 11.34 19.71
N GLN A 545 -6.36 11.77 19.11
CA GLN A 545 -5.12 10.99 19.12
C GLN A 545 -4.58 10.78 20.54
N MET A 546 -4.61 11.80 21.40
CA MET A 546 -4.22 11.67 22.80
C MET A 546 -5.13 10.70 23.57
N ALA A 547 -6.45 10.78 23.37
CA ALA A 547 -7.41 9.87 24.02
C ALA A 547 -7.23 8.41 23.56
N VAL A 548 -7.04 8.18 22.25
CA VAL A 548 -6.79 6.84 21.68
C VAL A 548 -5.44 6.28 22.19
N ARG A 549 -4.35 7.04 22.10
CA ARG A 549 -3.02 6.62 22.59
C ARG A 549 -2.98 6.38 24.10
N GLY A 550 -3.83 7.08 24.87
CA GLY A 550 -3.98 6.92 26.31
C GLY A 550 -4.96 5.83 26.75
N GLY A 551 -5.66 5.16 25.83
CA GLY A 551 -6.71 4.19 26.16
C GLY A 551 -7.94 4.81 26.86
N ALA A 552 -8.17 6.11 26.66
CA ALA A 552 -9.07 6.94 27.44
C ALA A 552 -10.09 7.69 26.55
N ALA A 553 -10.69 7.00 25.58
CA ALA A 553 -11.71 7.56 24.68
C ALA A 553 -12.89 8.21 25.43
N GLU A 554 -13.33 7.57 26.54
CA GLU A 554 -14.37 8.06 27.45
C GLU A 554 -14.03 9.40 28.14
N SER A 555 -12.77 9.85 28.08
CA SER A 555 -12.27 11.08 28.70
C SER A 555 -12.16 12.25 27.73
N LEU A 556 -12.73 12.13 26.52
CA LEU A 556 -12.81 13.25 25.58
C LEU A 556 -13.66 14.40 26.16
N PRO A 557 -13.23 15.66 26.02
CA PRO A 557 -14.04 16.81 26.41
C PRO A 557 -15.39 16.84 25.68
N ALA A 558 -16.46 17.23 26.36
CA ALA A 558 -17.82 17.23 25.81
C ALA A 558 -18.05 18.22 24.64
N ASP A 559 -17.08 19.08 24.33
CA ASP A 559 -17.07 19.92 23.13
C ASP A 559 -16.36 19.26 21.92
N VAL A 560 -15.82 18.05 22.08
CA VAL A 560 -15.17 17.29 20.99
C VAL A 560 -16.16 16.35 20.32
N ASP A 561 -16.59 16.76 19.13
CA ASP A 561 -17.43 15.98 18.22
C ASP A 561 -16.72 14.69 17.74
N SER A 562 -17.20 13.54 18.21
CA SER A 562 -16.66 12.22 17.89
C SER A 562 -16.99 11.73 16.49
N ALA A 563 -17.94 12.36 15.79
CA ALA A 563 -18.32 12.01 14.43
C ALA A 563 -17.13 12.08 13.47
N GLN A 564 -17.14 11.25 12.43
CA GLN A 564 -16.24 11.42 11.28
C GLN A 564 -16.57 12.74 10.55
N GLN A 565 -15.54 13.40 10.02
CA GLN A 565 -15.67 14.74 9.44
C GLN A 565 -14.99 14.80 8.07
N LEU A 566 -15.76 15.09 7.03
CA LEU A 566 -15.21 15.48 5.74
C LEU A 566 -14.95 16.99 5.74
N LEU A 567 -13.71 17.40 5.51
CA LEU A 567 -13.35 18.78 5.22
C LEU A 567 -13.27 18.96 3.69
N ILE A 568 -14.29 19.61 3.13
CA ILE A 568 -14.24 20.12 1.76
C ILE A 568 -13.43 21.41 1.76
N VAL A 569 -12.47 21.52 0.86
CA VAL A 569 -11.62 22.71 0.68
C VAL A 569 -11.71 23.18 -0.75
N ASN A 570 -12.45 24.26 -0.99
CA ASN A 570 -12.56 24.91 -2.30
C ASN A 570 -11.53 26.05 -2.46
N ASP A 571 -11.28 26.43 -3.71
CA ASP A 571 -10.54 27.64 -4.11
C ASP A 571 -9.10 27.70 -3.55
N PHE A 572 -8.52 26.54 -3.23
CA PHE A 572 -7.14 26.46 -2.73
C PHE A 572 -6.16 26.76 -3.89
N PRO A 573 -5.14 27.61 -3.70
CA PRO A 573 -4.62 28.13 -2.42
C PRO A 573 -5.12 29.53 -2.01
N HIS A 574 -6.16 30.09 -2.64
CA HIS A 574 -6.67 31.42 -2.29
C HIS A 574 -7.22 31.48 -0.85
N GLY A 575 -6.85 32.51 -0.11
CA GLY A 575 -7.28 32.71 1.28
C GLY A 575 -6.58 31.84 2.34
N PHE A 576 -5.56 31.05 1.96
CA PHE A 576 -4.72 30.29 2.88
C PHE A 576 -3.42 31.05 3.17
N ASP A 577 -3.00 31.06 4.44
CA ASP A 577 -1.66 31.50 4.88
C ASP A 577 -0.77 30.28 5.19
N ASP A 578 0.54 30.50 5.38
CA ASP A 578 1.51 29.42 5.66
C ASP A 578 1.10 28.54 6.85
N ARG A 579 0.47 29.15 7.88
CA ARG A 579 -0.05 28.44 9.06
C ARG A 579 -1.24 27.54 8.70
N SER A 580 -2.17 28.02 7.87
CA SER A 580 -3.29 27.24 7.36
C SER A 580 -2.84 26.13 6.41
N VAL A 581 -1.86 26.39 5.54
CA VAL A 581 -1.23 25.35 4.70
C VAL A 581 -0.56 24.27 5.54
N THR A 582 0.18 24.65 6.58
CA THR A 582 0.82 23.71 7.52
C THR A 582 -0.23 22.86 8.25
N ARG A 583 -1.34 23.46 8.68
CA ARG A 583 -2.48 22.74 9.28
C ARG A 583 -3.18 21.81 8.30
N LEU A 584 -3.40 22.25 7.06
CA LEU A 584 -4.03 21.44 6.02
C LEU A 584 -3.22 20.17 5.73
N ARG A 585 -1.89 20.29 5.68
CA ARG A 585 -0.98 19.14 5.60
C ARG A 585 -1.09 18.21 6.81
N TYR A 586 -1.02 18.76 8.03
CA TYR A 586 -1.19 17.96 9.25
C TYR A 586 -2.53 17.20 9.27
N LEU A 587 -3.63 17.83 8.84
CA LEU A 587 -4.93 17.16 8.73
C LEU A 587 -4.99 16.10 7.61
N ALA A 588 -4.19 16.22 6.55
CA ALA A 588 -4.08 15.18 5.52
C ALA A 588 -3.24 13.98 5.99
N ASP A 589 -2.18 14.22 6.75
CA ASP A 589 -1.24 13.19 7.22
C ASP A 589 -1.76 12.44 8.47
N GLU A 590 -2.35 13.16 9.44
CA GLU A 590 -2.70 12.64 10.79
C GLU A 590 -4.23 12.58 11.05
N GLY A 591 -5.04 13.21 10.20
CA GLY A 591 -6.50 13.27 10.32
C GLY A 591 -7.24 11.96 10.03
N PRO A 592 -6.91 11.20 8.97
CA PRO A 592 -7.64 9.96 8.62
C PRO A 592 -7.69 8.93 9.74
N ALA A 593 -6.60 8.79 10.50
CA ALA A 593 -6.47 7.88 11.64
C ALA A 593 -7.43 8.20 12.81
N VAL A 594 -8.07 9.37 12.81
CA VAL A 594 -9.10 9.79 13.77
C VAL A 594 -10.38 10.30 13.08
N GLY A 595 -10.61 9.89 11.84
CA GLY A 595 -11.83 10.16 11.09
C GLY A 595 -11.98 11.59 10.58
N VAL A 596 -10.89 12.34 10.36
CA VAL A 596 -10.92 13.62 9.63
C VAL A 596 -10.39 13.40 8.22
N HIS A 597 -11.28 13.48 7.24
CA HIS A 597 -11.01 13.18 5.83
C HIS A 597 -10.95 14.48 5.02
N LEU A 598 -9.94 14.62 4.15
CA LEU A 598 -9.78 15.79 3.29
C LEU A 598 -10.36 15.55 1.89
N LEU A 599 -11.08 16.54 1.35
CA LEU A 599 -11.45 16.63 -0.06
C LEU A 599 -11.07 18.03 -0.56
N LEU A 600 -10.03 18.08 -1.39
CA LEU A 600 -9.41 19.32 -1.88
C LEU A 600 -9.78 19.56 -3.36
N ILE A 601 -10.34 20.73 -3.66
CA ILE A 601 -10.62 21.20 -5.03
C ILE A 601 -9.62 22.30 -5.35
N ALA A 602 -8.73 22.04 -6.31
CA ALA A 602 -7.64 22.96 -6.64
C ALA A 602 -7.11 22.73 -8.06
N ASP A 603 -6.57 23.80 -8.67
CA ASP A 603 -5.82 23.73 -9.91
C ASP A 603 -4.37 23.30 -9.59
N ARG A 604 -3.90 22.23 -10.25
CA ARG A 604 -2.54 21.70 -10.05
C ARG A 604 -1.46 22.71 -10.43
N ALA A 605 -1.64 23.53 -11.47
CA ALA A 605 -0.67 24.54 -11.88
C ALA A 605 -0.60 25.70 -10.88
N GLU A 606 -1.76 26.23 -10.43
CA GLU A 606 -1.83 27.28 -9.41
C GLU A 606 -1.17 26.81 -8.09
N THR A 607 -1.46 25.58 -7.68
CA THR A 607 -0.84 24.92 -6.52
C THR A 607 0.67 24.80 -6.65
N THR A 608 1.18 24.44 -7.83
CA THR A 608 2.63 24.31 -8.09
C THR A 608 3.32 25.67 -8.00
N ALA A 609 2.69 26.72 -8.53
CA ALA A 609 3.20 28.09 -8.49
C ALA A 609 3.22 28.69 -7.07
N TYR A 610 2.28 28.29 -6.20
CA TYR A 610 2.27 28.72 -4.79
C TYR A 610 3.44 28.16 -3.99
N GLY A 611 3.86 26.90 -4.25
CA GLY A 611 5.17 26.44 -3.79
C GLY A 611 5.39 24.92 -3.72
N PRO A 612 6.67 24.48 -3.70
CA PRO A 612 7.04 23.06 -3.76
C PRO A 612 6.66 22.26 -2.51
N LEU A 613 6.23 22.91 -1.42
CA LEU A 613 5.74 22.26 -0.20
C LEU A 613 4.34 21.65 -0.35
N LEU A 614 3.64 21.93 -1.46
CA LEU A 614 2.33 21.37 -1.79
C LEU A 614 2.43 20.13 -2.69
N ASP A 615 3.58 19.94 -3.33
CA ASP A 615 3.89 18.80 -4.20
C ASP A 615 3.80 17.43 -3.46
N PRO A 616 4.20 17.30 -2.17
CA PRO A 616 3.96 16.09 -1.38
C PRO A 616 2.48 15.88 -1.02
N LEU A 617 1.75 16.96 -0.69
CA LEU A 617 0.32 16.90 -0.35
C LEU A 617 -0.51 16.42 -1.55
N TRP A 618 -0.21 16.90 -2.75
CA TRP A 618 -0.84 16.41 -3.97
C TRP A 618 -0.57 14.92 -4.23
N ARG A 619 0.60 14.39 -3.82
CA ARG A 619 0.95 12.96 -3.99
C ARG A 619 0.36 12.03 -2.93
N SER A 620 -0.05 12.53 -1.76
CA SER A 620 -0.71 11.69 -0.74
C SER A 620 -2.23 11.53 -0.96
N LEU A 621 -2.83 12.40 -1.77
CA LEU A 621 -4.26 12.40 -2.11
C LEU A 621 -4.56 11.57 -3.36
N LEU A 622 -5.77 10.99 -3.44
CA LEU A 622 -6.27 10.31 -4.64
C LEU A 622 -6.81 11.33 -5.65
N ARG A 623 -6.21 11.44 -6.85
CA ARG A 623 -6.69 12.32 -7.92
C ARG A 623 -7.96 11.77 -8.57
N LEU A 624 -8.98 12.62 -8.63
CA LEU A 624 -10.21 12.49 -9.41
C LEU A 624 -10.33 13.70 -10.34
N THR A 625 -11.14 13.58 -11.38
CA THR A 625 -11.40 14.66 -12.35
C THR A 625 -12.90 14.99 -12.48
N PRO A 626 -13.24 16.23 -12.88
CA PRO A 626 -14.62 16.68 -13.13
C PRO A 626 -15.19 16.18 -14.47
N LEU A 627 -14.34 15.65 -15.35
CA LEU A 627 -14.64 15.16 -16.68
C LEU A 627 -13.92 13.82 -16.91
N PRO A 628 -14.35 13.01 -17.90
CA PRO A 628 -13.64 11.80 -18.30
C PRO A 628 -12.17 12.04 -18.65
N ASP A 629 -11.26 11.36 -17.94
CA ASP A 629 -9.80 11.52 -18.02
C ASP A 629 -9.12 10.16 -17.77
N ASP A 630 -8.05 9.83 -18.48
CA ASP A 630 -7.38 8.52 -18.48
C ASP A 630 -6.17 8.45 -17.54
N HIS A 631 -6.30 9.03 -16.34
CA HIS A 631 -5.19 9.24 -15.40
C HIS A 631 -5.02 8.17 -14.31
N LEU A 632 -5.93 7.20 -14.21
CA LEU A 632 -5.84 6.11 -13.24
C LEU A 632 -5.21 4.88 -13.90
N ALA A 633 -4.23 4.28 -13.22
CA ALA A 633 -3.63 3.02 -13.63
C ALA A 633 -4.16 1.86 -12.77
N ASP A 634 -4.32 0.67 -13.35
CA ASP A 634 -4.55 -0.55 -12.56
C ASP A 634 -3.24 -1.13 -11.98
N PRO A 635 -3.29 -1.82 -10.83
CA PRO A 635 -2.09 -2.31 -10.14
C PRO A 635 -1.50 -3.62 -10.71
N TRP A 636 -2.08 -4.21 -11.75
CA TRP A 636 -1.66 -5.51 -12.28
C TRP A 636 -0.85 -5.40 -13.58
N ILE A 637 -1.33 -4.55 -14.50
CA ILE A 637 -0.80 -4.36 -15.86
C ILE A 637 -0.39 -2.90 -16.08
N GLY A 638 -1.04 -1.96 -15.39
CA GLY A 638 -0.79 -0.52 -15.55
C GLY A 638 -1.41 0.06 -16.81
N HIS A 639 -2.58 -0.44 -17.26
CA HIS A 639 -3.32 0.22 -18.32
C HIS A 639 -3.83 1.57 -17.83
N ALA A 640 -3.92 2.57 -18.71
CA ALA A 640 -4.63 3.82 -18.43
C ALA A 640 -6.15 3.60 -18.53
N TRP A 641 -6.87 3.84 -17.42
CA TRP A 641 -8.32 3.73 -17.32
C TRP A 641 -8.98 5.10 -17.35
N THR A 642 -9.97 5.26 -18.22
CA THR A 642 -10.81 6.46 -18.24
C THR A 642 -11.75 6.43 -17.04
N TYR A 643 -11.53 7.36 -16.11
CA TYR A 643 -12.38 7.60 -14.95
C TYR A 643 -13.54 8.53 -15.32
N GLU A 644 -14.77 8.16 -14.97
CA GLU A 644 -15.98 8.95 -15.15
C GLU A 644 -16.62 9.28 -13.79
N PRO A 645 -16.86 10.57 -13.44
CA PRO A 645 -17.32 10.93 -12.10
C PRO A 645 -18.80 10.59 -11.84
N SER A 646 -19.10 10.08 -10.64
CA SER A 646 -20.47 9.69 -10.23
C SER A 646 -21.34 10.91 -9.83
N LEU A 647 -21.67 11.75 -10.82
CA LEU A 647 -22.57 12.90 -10.68
C LEU A 647 -24.05 12.47 -10.61
N THR A 648 -24.88 13.34 -10.02
CA THR A 648 -26.35 13.20 -9.99
C THR A 648 -26.96 13.74 -11.29
N PRO A 649 -27.93 13.06 -11.93
CA PRO A 649 -28.59 13.58 -13.13
C PRO A 649 -29.27 14.93 -12.87
N ALA A 650 -29.03 15.93 -13.73
CA ALA A 650 -29.42 17.33 -13.48
C ALA A 650 -30.94 17.61 -13.40
N VAL A 651 -31.79 16.64 -13.74
CA VAL A 651 -33.26 16.73 -13.69
C VAL A 651 -33.83 16.00 -12.46
N ASP A 652 -33.00 15.24 -11.75
CA ASP A 652 -33.44 14.34 -10.69
C ASP A 652 -33.57 15.03 -9.33
N ARG A 653 -34.58 14.62 -8.56
CA ARG A 653 -34.85 15.09 -7.19
C ARG A 653 -34.23 14.20 -6.12
N THR A 654 -33.80 12.98 -6.46
CA THR A 654 -33.21 12.01 -5.53
C THR A 654 -32.23 12.64 -4.55
N LEU A 655 -31.27 13.43 -5.03
CA LEU A 655 -30.28 14.13 -4.19
C LEU A 655 -30.93 15.02 -3.12
N HIS A 656 -31.94 15.80 -3.49
CA HIS A 656 -32.62 16.72 -2.57
C HIS A 656 -33.49 15.96 -1.56
N GLU A 657 -34.18 14.91 -2.00
CA GLU A 657 -35.06 14.09 -1.16
C GLU A 657 -34.24 13.28 -0.14
N VAL A 658 -33.14 12.66 -0.58
CA VAL A 658 -32.15 11.97 0.27
C VAL A 658 -31.56 12.91 1.32
N LEU A 659 -31.03 14.07 0.91
CA LEU A 659 -30.45 15.05 1.85
C LEU A 659 -31.49 15.64 2.83
N THR A 660 -32.74 15.79 2.40
CA THR A 660 -33.84 16.24 3.28
C THR A 660 -34.17 15.17 4.32
N GLU A 661 -34.17 13.88 3.96
CA GLU A 661 -34.37 12.78 4.91
C GLU A 661 -33.20 12.68 5.92
N VAL A 662 -31.94 12.83 5.47
CA VAL A 662 -30.76 12.92 6.34
C VAL A 662 -30.90 14.04 7.36
N ALA A 663 -31.22 15.27 6.91
CA ALA A 663 -31.45 16.42 7.79
C ALA A 663 -32.58 16.14 8.80
N ARG A 664 -33.68 15.55 8.33
CA ARG A 664 -34.87 15.22 9.14
C ARG A 664 -34.61 14.11 10.18
N VAL A 665 -33.63 13.23 9.99
CA VAL A 665 -33.22 12.25 11.02
C VAL A 665 -32.23 12.90 11.99
N ARG A 666 -31.22 13.63 11.49
CA ARG A 666 -30.22 14.33 12.33
C ARG A 666 -30.89 15.31 13.30
N ALA A 667 -31.87 16.08 12.83
CA ALA A 667 -32.67 17.02 13.64
C ALA A 667 -33.70 16.36 14.59
N LYS A 668 -33.61 15.04 14.82
CA LYS A 668 -34.34 14.31 15.87
C LYS A 668 -33.42 13.68 16.93
N GLN A 669 -32.11 13.79 16.76
CA GLN A 669 -31.10 13.30 17.72
C GLN A 669 -30.58 14.43 18.63
N TRP A 670 -30.93 15.68 18.32
CA TRP A 670 -30.65 16.91 19.05
C TRP A 670 -31.97 17.53 19.53
#